data_AF-A0A1Q3EGP2-F1
#
_entry.id   AF-A0A1Q3EGP2-F1
#
_cell.length_a   1.000
_cell.length_b   1.000
_cell.length_c   1.000
_cell.angle_alpha   90.00
_cell.angle_beta   90.00
_cell.angle_gamma   90.00
#
_symmetry.space_group_name_H-M   'P 1'
#
loop_
_entity.id
_entity.type
_entity.pdbx_description
1 polymer ?
#
loop_
_entity_poly.entity_id
_entity_poly.type
_entity_poly.pdbx_seq_one_letter_code
_entity_poly.pdbx_strand_id
1 'polypeptide(L)'
;MVQLLVSQSADIQKVLAFEGAFEKLFNIIKGEGGVEGGAVAHEALLCVDGLLRFNSSNQSYFRETGLPPLLLSLLLFPPNLPPDASAPQEFALQFWDEQKLKNAKSVVAIIGLLVGSKGYGDSPLFTRCLIELSLASNAPTALKTQALHLLPANLNFPLPELIITPYMPVPETNGEEWDRLEAASALDALVELGLNGEYNGMDSARRSMIGLELRTAAVGVFENFVRKEETKYAIVSAMVASEGNDPSKLPPTPLLQALSMSPESSTPIDHVLVSSIHFSSLLFSHLLRSSPRCKALARSIKPQTPQTSAHHPSDGGGQFFVPADGPTPAPEPEPATGAEEDDDDPQTLIQILAENLSLAFLSRSRTDTSDMESREWERLIVGYLALLSQWLWEDPAAVRDFLNSGGLGILVEPINQVSETDFLISSLCVFLLGILYEYNREPGEITRATINPILNRLGVDTLLGRMSRLREDDRFKNVSPETLVQHYPGSGPQTIVPEGEVWFDWAFVDFWKSNYYTIQRGLSTDPNQLASASGPSAETAMLIASLQDTLRSQSQEIEDLRKQLQQQQQQQQKPVANEDEISALKSQVSSLKLALQASDEKQKEMERERKEAEKEQEDLLVLLDEVTAKRKRDKGKMREAGLGAEVSEDEVDEEDGEDGDD
;
A
#
# COMPACT_ATOMS: atom_id res chain seq x y z
N MET A 1 -24.76 -2.73 -18.90
CA MET A 1 -24.12 -3.17 -20.16
C MET A 1 -22.64 -2.79 -20.22
N VAL A 2 -22.27 -1.52 -20.07
CA VAL A 2 -20.86 -1.07 -20.08
C VAL A 2 -20.01 -1.80 -19.03
N GLN A 3 -20.47 -1.93 -17.79
CA GLN A 3 -19.75 -2.70 -16.75
C GLN A 3 -19.45 -4.15 -17.14
N LEU A 4 -20.39 -4.84 -17.81
CA LEU A 4 -20.21 -6.22 -18.26
C LEU A 4 -19.21 -6.35 -19.43
N LEU A 5 -19.13 -5.32 -20.29
CA LEU A 5 -18.19 -5.28 -21.40
C LEU A 5 -16.77 -4.96 -20.93
N VAL A 6 -16.66 -4.05 -19.96
CA VAL A 6 -15.40 -3.60 -19.34
C VAL A 6 -14.76 -4.71 -18.51
N SER A 7 -15.53 -5.50 -17.76
CA SER A 7 -14.97 -6.54 -16.87
C SER A 7 -14.29 -7.71 -17.60
N GLN A 8 -14.49 -7.86 -18.91
CA GLN A 8 -13.99 -9.00 -19.69
C GLN A 8 -12.88 -8.65 -20.69
N SER A 9 -12.58 -7.36 -20.93
CA SER A 9 -11.61 -6.97 -21.96
C SER A 9 -10.89 -5.66 -21.64
N ALA A 10 -9.58 -5.74 -21.43
CA ALA A 10 -8.71 -4.57 -21.27
C ALA A 10 -8.70 -3.68 -22.52
N ASP A 11 -8.94 -4.22 -23.70
CA ASP A 11 -8.97 -3.44 -24.95
C ASP A 11 -10.27 -2.63 -25.06
N ILE A 12 -11.41 -3.21 -24.67
CA ILE A 12 -12.67 -2.45 -24.57
C ILE A 12 -12.54 -1.32 -23.55
N GLN A 13 -11.90 -1.57 -22.41
CA GLN A 13 -11.64 -0.54 -21.41
C GLN A 13 -10.82 0.62 -21.98
N LYS A 14 -9.78 0.35 -22.79
CA LYS A 14 -8.97 1.38 -23.44
C LYS A 14 -9.78 2.17 -24.46
N VAL A 15 -10.54 1.49 -25.33
CA VAL A 15 -11.39 2.16 -26.34
C VAL A 15 -12.36 3.11 -25.67
N LEU A 16 -13.04 2.68 -24.59
CA LEU A 16 -13.96 3.53 -23.85
C LEU A 16 -13.26 4.73 -23.21
N ALA A 17 -12.06 4.53 -22.64
CA ALA A 17 -11.27 5.64 -22.12
C ALA A 17 -10.92 6.66 -23.21
N PHE A 18 -10.49 6.22 -24.40
CA PHE A 18 -10.19 7.09 -25.54
C PHE A 18 -11.42 7.87 -26.04
N GLU A 19 -12.62 7.30 -25.92
CA GLU A 19 -13.90 7.95 -26.29
C GLU A 19 -14.45 8.92 -25.22
N GLY A 20 -13.60 9.31 -24.25
CA GLY A 20 -13.91 10.27 -23.19
C GLY A 20 -14.92 9.74 -22.17
N ALA A 21 -14.88 8.44 -21.86
CA ALA A 21 -15.80 7.85 -20.88
C ALA A 21 -15.60 8.44 -19.48
N PHE A 22 -14.36 8.75 -19.08
CA PHE A 22 -14.09 9.30 -17.74
C PHE A 22 -14.78 10.66 -17.54
N GLU A 23 -14.67 11.59 -18.48
CA GLU A 23 -15.29 12.91 -18.41
C GLU A 23 -16.80 12.80 -18.35
N LYS A 24 -17.40 11.93 -19.17
CA LYS A 24 -18.85 11.67 -19.16
C LYS A 24 -19.31 11.11 -17.82
N LEU A 25 -18.60 10.14 -17.26
CA LEU A 25 -18.92 9.54 -15.97
C LEU A 25 -18.77 10.55 -14.82
N PHE A 26 -17.70 11.36 -14.80
CA PHE A 26 -17.52 12.40 -13.78
C PHE A 26 -18.56 13.52 -13.88
N ASN A 27 -19.03 13.86 -15.09
CA ASN A 27 -20.15 14.79 -15.27
C ASN A 27 -21.46 14.22 -14.70
N ILE A 28 -21.72 12.92 -14.87
CA ILE A 28 -22.86 12.25 -14.25
C ILE A 28 -22.73 12.26 -12.72
N ILE A 29 -21.58 11.82 -12.19
CA ILE A 29 -21.31 11.81 -10.74
C ILE A 29 -21.54 13.20 -10.15
N LYS A 30 -21.01 14.26 -10.78
CA LYS A 30 -21.20 15.64 -10.32
C LYS A 30 -22.66 16.10 -10.45
N GLY A 31 -23.33 15.77 -11.55
CA GLY A 31 -24.72 16.13 -11.79
C GLY A 31 -25.70 15.50 -10.79
N GLU A 32 -25.37 14.31 -10.30
CA GLU A 32 -26.14 13.57 -9.28
C GLU A 32 -25.78 13.95 -7.83
N GLY A 33 -24.86 14.90 -7.60
CA GLY A 33 -24.49 15.34 -6.24
C GLY A 33 -23.27 14.62 -5.64
N GLY A 34 -22.47 13.93 -6.45
CA GLY A 34 -21.22 13.32 -6.00
C GLY A 34 -21.45 12.13 -5.09
N VAL A 35 -20.80 12.11 -3.92
CA VAL A 35 -20.99 11.04 -2.92
C VAL A 35 -22.37 11.07 -2.28
N GLU A 36 -23.05 12.23 -2.27
CA GLU A 36 -24.43 12.38 -1.79
C GLU A 36 -25.47 11.86 -2.81
N GLY A 37 -25.02 11.48 -4.02
CA GLY A 37 -25.91 11.03 -5.08
C GLY A 37 -26.51 9.64 -4.84
N GLY A 38 -27.62 9.36 -5.51
CA GLY A 38 -28.30 8.06 -5.44
C GLY A 38 -27.58 6.93 -6.19
N ALA A 39 -28.33 5.89 -6.55
CA ALA A 39 -27.81 4.71 -7.26
C ALA A 39 -27.08 5.05 -8.58
N VAL A 40 -27.49 6.11 -9.28
CA VAL A 40 -26.85 6.54 -10.54
C VAL A 40 -25.41 6.98 -10.33
N ALA A 41 -25.14 7.77 -9.27
CA ALA A 41 -23.78 8.16 -8.90
C ALA A 41 -22.94 6.93 -8.52
N HIS A 42 -23.54 5.99 -7.79
CA HIS A 42 -22.89 4.73 -7.42
C HIS A 42 -22.48 3.91 -8.64
N GLU A 43 -23.40 3.68 -9.58
CA GLU A 43 -23.14 2.91 -10.80
C GLU A 43 -22.08 3.58 -11.68
N ALA A 44 -22.07 4.91 -11.75
CA ALA A 44 -21.05 5.67 -12.47
C ALA A 44 -19.67 5.51 -11.83
N LEU A 45 -19.56 5.57 -10.50
CA LEU A 45 -18.32 5.32 -9.76
C LEU A 45 -17.81 3.89 -9.98
N LEU A 46 -18.69 2.89 -9.95
CA LEU A 46 -18.32 1.51 -10.27
C LEU A 46 -17.84 1.34 -11.72
N CYS A 47 -18.39 2.10 -12.67
CA CYS A 47 -17.88 2.12 -14.04
C CYS A 47 -16.46 2.70 -14.10
N VAL A 48 -16.18 3.79 -13.38
CA VAL A 48 -14.83 4.39 -13.30
C VAL A 48 -13.84 3.39 -12.69
N ASP A 49 -14.20 2.75 -11.58
CA ASP A 49 -13.39 1.68 -10.96
C ASP A 49 -13.10 0.55 -11.96
N GLY A 50 -14.12 0.04 -12.63
CA GLY A 50 -13.98 -1.04 -13.62
C GLY A 50 -13.07 -0.66 -14.81
N LEU A 51 -13.08 0.59 -15.25
CA LEU A 51 -12.20 1.07 -16.32
C LEU A 51 -10.73 1.17 -15.88
N LEU A 52 -10.46 1.35 -14.59
CA LEU A 52 -9.11 1.51 -14.03
C LEU A 52 -8.53 0.20 -13.50
N ARG A 53 -9.39 -0.68 -12.99
CA ARG A 53 -9.00 -1.90 -12.29
C ARG A 53 -8.28 -2.86 -13.24
N PHE A 54 -7.07 -3.27 -12.83
CA PHE A 54 -6.17 -4.12 -13.61
C PHE A 54 -5.79 -3.58 -15.00
N ASN A 55 -5.89 -2.26 -15.21
CA ASN A 55 -5.53 -1.62 -16.49
C ASN A 55 -4.57 -0.45 -16.27
N SER A 56 -3.27 -0.75 -16.34
CA SER A 56 -2.21 0.25 -16.16
C SER A 56 -2.25 1.37 -17.20
N SER A 57 -2.66 1.07 -18.43
CA SER A 57 -2.79 2.08 -19.50
C SER A 57 -3.86 3.12 -19.15
N ASN A 58 -5.03 2.66 -18.70
CA ASN A 58 -6.12 3.55 -18.29
C ASN A 58 -5.77 4.31 -17.01
N GLN A 59 -5.06 3.69 -16.06
CA GLN A 59 -4.58 4.39 -14.87
C GLN A 59 -3.61 5.52 -15.22
N SER A 60 -2.64 5.27 -16.11
CA SER A 60 -1.72 6.31 -16.59
C SER A 60 -2.47 7.42 -17.32
N TYR A 61 -3.37 7.06 -18.26
CA TYR A 61 -4.19 8.04 -18.97
C TYR A 61 -5.02 8.90 -18.01
N PHE A 62 -5.74 8.28 -17.08
CA PHE A 62 -6.58 8.97 -16.11
C PHE A 62 -5.78 9.94 -15.23
N ARG A 63 -4.56 9.57 -14.83
CA ARG A 63 -3.65 10.45 -14.06
C ARG A 63 -3.21 11.69 -14.83
N GLU A 64 -3.09 11.60 -16.15
CA GLU A 64 -2.73 12.72 -17.02
C GLU A 64 -3.91 13.67 -17.29
N THR A 65 -5.14 13.27 -16.93
CA THR A 65 -6.32 14.14 -17.01
C THR A 65 -6.41 15.11 -15.81
N GLY A 66 -7.30 16.10 -15.92
CA GLY A 66 -7.66 16.98 -14.78
C GLY A 66 -8.67 16.37 -13.80
N LEU A 67 -9.03 15.08 -13.93
CA LEU A 67 -10.08 14.43 -13.15
C LEU A 67 -9.64 13.86 -11.79
N PRO A 68 -8.43 13.32 -11.59
CA PRO A 68 -8.05 12.72 -10.31
C PRO A 68 -8.23 13.65 -9.09
N PRO A 69 -7.90 14.96 -9.15
CA PRO A 69 -8.15 15.87 -8.03
C PRO A 69 -9.63 15.97 -7.63
N LEU A 70 -10.56 15.69 -8.54
CA LEU A 70 -12.00 15.68 -8.23
C LEU A 70 -12.38 14.56 -7.26
N LEU A 71 -11.63 13.45 -7.22
CA LEU A 71 -11.85 12.38 -6.24
C LEU A 71 -11.66 12.88 -4.80
N LEU A 72 -10.70 13.78 -4.57
CA LEU A 72 -10.49 14.43 -3.27
C LEU A 72 -11.67 15.34 -2.94
N SER A 73 -12.08 16.18 -3.89
CA SER A 73 -13.22 17.09 -3.72
C SER A 73 -14.53 16.34 -3.46
N LEU A 74 -14.72 15.15 -4.03
CA LEU A 74 -15.89 14.30 -3.77
C LEU A 74 -15.95 13.83 -2.30
N LEU A 75 -14.81 13.72 -1.62
CA LEU A 75 -14.73 13.43 -0.19
C LEU A 75 -14.68 14.68 0.68
N LEU A 76 -14.81 15.88 0.08
CA LEU A 76 -14.60 17.19 0.70
C LEU A 76 -13.14 17.47 1.11
N PHE A 77 -12.17 16.70 0.61
CA PHE A 77 -10.75 16.94 0.84
C PHE A 77 -10.20 17.94 -0.19
N PRO A 78 -9.55 19.06 0.20
CA PRO A 78 -9.07 20.05 -0.76
C PRO A 78 -7.92 19.50 -1.63
N PRO A 79 -8.03 19.56 -2.97
CA PRO A 79 -7.00 19.02 -3.87
C PRO A 79 -5.68 19.82 -3.90
N ASN A 80 -5.66 21.01 -3.30
CA ASN A 80 -4.48 21.87 -3.21
C ASN A 80 -4.13 22.19 -1.74
N LEU A 81 -4.41 21.26 -0.82
CA LEU A 81 -4.14 21.45 0.61
C LEU A 81 -2.63 21.56 0.85
N PRO A 82 -2.11 22.67 1.41
CA PRO A 82 -0.69 22.79 1.77
C PRO A 82 -0.27 21.72 2.78
N PRO A 83 0.98 21.22 2.76
CA PRO A 83 1.47 20.20 3.68
C PRO A 83 1.21 20.52 5.17
N ASP A 84 1.45 21.77 5.57
CA ASP A 84 1.34 22.22 6.96
C ASP A 84 -0.08 22.67 7.37
N ALA A 85 -1.01 22.76 6.41
CA ALA A 85 -2.38 23.21 6.68
C ALA A 85 -3.25 22.03 7.14
N SER A 86 -4.01 22.19 8.22
CA SER A 86 -4.97 21.15 8.66
C SER A 86 -6.09 20.94 7.64
N ALA A 87 -6.58 19.69 7.52
CA ALA A 87 -7.76 19.44 6.72
C ALA A 87 -8.98 20.21 7.28
N PRO A 88 -9.91 20.67 6.41
CA PRO A 88 -11.11 21.37 6.84
C PRO A 88 -12.01 20.52 7.75
N GLN A 89 -12.74 21.18 8.66
CA GLN A 89 -13.71 20.49 9.50
C GLN A 89 -14.84 19.82 8.69
N GLU A 90 -15.24 20.42 7.56
CA GLU A 90 -16.23 19.85 6.63
C GLU A 90 -15.79 18.52 5.99
N PHE A 91 -14.47 18.28 5.89
CA PHE A 91 -13.93 16.97 5.52
C PHE A 91 -14.04 15.98 6.68
N ALA A 92 -13.64 16.41 7.88
CA ALA A 92 -13.54 15.56 9.05
C ALA A 92 -14.91 15.15 9.64
N LEU A 93 -15.88 16.06 9.67
CA LEU A 93 -17.19 15.85 10.25
C LEU A 93 -18.26 15.92 9.18
N GLN A 94 -18.78 14.75 8.81
CA GLN A 94 -19.79 14.61 7.78
C GLN A 94 -20.99 13.81 8.29
N PHE A 95 -22.17 14.07 7.73
CA PHE A 95 -23.30 13.17 7.90
C PHE A 95 -23.11 11.93 7.01
N TRP A 96 -23.46 10.74 7.53
CA TRP A 96 -23.26 9.47 6.85
C TRP A 96 -24.56 8.66 6.82
N ASP A 97 -25.07 8.43 5.62
CA ASP A 97 -26.06 7.39 5.36
C ASP A 97 -25.44 6.21 4.60
N GLU A 98 -26.25 5.16 4.38
CA GLU A 98 -25.79 3.94 3.72
C GLU A 98 -25.38 4.17 2.25
N GLN A 99 -26.06 5.09 1.55
CA GLN A 99 -25.80 5.34 0.13
C GLN A 99 -24.51 6.16 -0.06
N LYS A 100 -24.32 7.20 0.76
CA LYS A 100 -23.08 7.96 0.82
C LYS A 100 -21.90 7.08 1.18
N LEU A 101 -22.06 6.20 2.16
CA LEU A 101 -21.02 5.22 2.52
C LEU A 101 -20.64 4.35 1.31
N LYS A 102 -21.62 3.80 0.57
CA LYS A 102 -21.36 3.01 -0.64
C LYS A 102 -20.58 3.80 -1.69
N ASN A 103 -20.99 5.05 -1.94
CA ASN A 103 -20.33 5.91 -2.91
C ASN A 103 -18.91 6.28 -2.47
N ALA A 104 -18.71 6.67 -1.22
CA ALA A 104 -17.41 7.00 -0.66
C ALA A 104 -16.45 5.81 -0.69
N LYS A 105 -16.94 4.58 -0.40
CA LYS A 105 -16.16 3.34 -0.55
C LYS A 105 -15.66 3.15 -1.99
N SER A 106 -16.47 3.48 -3.00
CA SER A 106 -16.05 3.43 -4.40
C SER A 106 -15.02 4.51 -4.72
N VAL A 107 -15.17 5.73 -4.22
CA VAL A 107 -14.18 6.81 -4.39
C VAL A 107 -12.84 6.41 -3.75
N VAL A 108 -12.86 5.91 -2.51
CA VAL A 108 -11.67 5.43 -1.79
C VAL A 108 -11.02 4.26 -2.53
N ALA A 109 -11.81 3.32 -3.09
CA ALA A 109 -11.28 2.23 -3.92
C ALA A 109 -10.55 2.76 -5.16
N ILE A 110 -11.11 3.74 -5.87
CA ILE A 110 -10.48 4.38 -7.03
C ILE A 110 -9.18 5.08 -6.60
N ILE A 111 -9.20 5.83 -5.49
CA ILE A 111 -7.99 6.45 -4.94
C ILE A 111 -6.91 5.40 -4.66
N GLY A 112 -7.27 4.26 -4.06
CA GLY A 112 -6.36 3.15 -3.81
C GLY A 112 -5.71 2.57 -5.06
N LEU A 113 -6.44 2.48 -6.18
CA LEU A 113 -5.85 2.07 -7.48
C LEU A 113 -4.78 3.06 -7.96
N LEU A 114 -4.93 4.35 -7.65
CA LEU A 114 -3.99 5.39 -8.03
C LEU A 114 -2.76 5.45 -7.12
N VAL A 115 -2.91 5.12 -5.83
CA VAL A 115 -1.80 5.07 -4.87
C VAL A 115 -0.95 3.80 -5.03
N GLY A 116 -1.57 2.64 -5.29
CA GLY A 116 -0.89 1.33 -5.33
C GLY A 116 -0.20 0.96 -6.64
N SER A 117 -0.32 1.76 -7.71
CA SER A 117 0.13 1.37 -9.05
C SER A 117 1.62 1.67 -9.30
N LYS A 118 2.37 0.59 -9.62
CA LYS A 118 3.84 0.60 -9.83
C LYS A 118 4.23 1.61 -10.91
N GLY A 119 5.05 2.59 -10.55
CA GLY A 119 5.70 3.49 -11.51
C GLY A 119 5.59 4.98 -11.21
N TYR A 120 4.64 5.41 -10.36
CA TYR A 120 4.45 6.82 -9.98
C TYR A 120 3.78 6.91 -8.59
N GLY A 121 4.52 6.57 -7.54
CA GLY A 121 4.03 6.40 -6.16
C GLY A 121 3.64 7.67 -5.39
N ASP A 122 3.61 8.86 -6.00
CA ASP A 122 3.63 10.11 -5.24
C ASP A 122 2.50 11.07 -5.62
N SER A 123 1.24 10.71 -5.36
CA SER A 123 0.32 11.77 -4.92
C SER A 123 0.28 11.72 -3.40
N PRO A 124 1.18 12.46 -2.71
CA PRO A 124 1.15 12.54 -1.25
C PRO A 124 -0.21 13.01 -0.74
N LEU A 125 -0.98 13.74 -1.56
CA LEU A 125 -2.34 14.17 -1.23
C LEU A 125 -3.35 13.03 -1.16
N PHE A 126 -3.29 12.03 -2.06
CA PHE A 126 -4.17 10.86 -1.95
C PHE A 126 -3.84 10.05 -0.70
N THR A 127 -2.55 9.79 -0.45
CA THR A 127 -2.09 9.11 0.75
C THR A 127 -2.53 9.86 2.01
N ARG A 128 -2.32 11.18 2.04
CA ARG A 128 -2.75 12.06 3.14
C ARG A 128 -4.25 12.03 3.35
N CYS A 129 -5.04 12.10 2.27
CA CYS A 129 -6.50 12.01 2.34
C CYS A 129 -6.96 10.69 2.97
N LEU A 130 -6.36 9.55 2.60
CA LEU A 130 -6.68 8.25 3.19
C LEU A 130 -6.32 8.20 4.69
N ILE A 131 -5.15 8.73 5.06
CA ILE A 131 -4.70 8.81 6.46
C ILE A 131 -5.64 9.68 7.28
N GLU A 132 -5.91 10.92 6.86
CA GLU A 132 -6.78 11.84 7.62
C GLU A 132 -8.24 11.37 7.64
N LEU A 133 -8.74 10.73 6.57
CA LEU A 133 -10.06 10.09 6.58
C LEU A 133 -10.12 8.99 7.66
N SER A 134 -9.06 8.19 7.78
CA SER A 134 -9.03 7.06 8.71
C SER A 134 -8.81 7.47 10.17
N LEU A 135 -7.95 8.46 10.43
CA LEU A 135 -7.48 8.81 11.78
C LEU A 135 -8.10 10.08 12.35
N ALA A 136 -8.61 10.98 11.51
CA ALA A 136 -9.01 12.33 11.92
C ALA A 136 -10.43 12.72 11.50
N SER A 137 -11.26 11.76 11.10
CA SER A 137 -12.64 12.01 10.67
C SER A 137 -13.66 11.15 11.42
N ASN A 138 -14.94 11.51 11.30
CA ASN A 138 -16.07 10.70 11.75
C ASN A 138 -16.55 9.67 10.70
N ALA A 139 -15.74 9.39 9.67
CA ALA A 139 -16.08 8.38 8.67
C ALA A 139 -16.43 7.03 9.33
N PRO A 140 -17.41 6.29 8.79
CA PRO A 140 -17.78 4.97 9.33
C PRO A 140 -16.58 4.03 9.36
N THR A 141 -16.48 3.21 10.41
CA THR A 141 -15.35 2.29 10.68
C THR A 141 -14.96 1.48 9.44
N ALA A 142 -15.94 0.94 8.69
CA ALA A 142 -15.67 0.16 7.49
C ALA A 142 -15.02 0.96 6.33
N LEU A 143 -15.25 2.27 6.24
CA LEU A 143 -14.58 3.15 5.28
C LEU A 143 -13.14 3.46 5.74
N LYS A 144 -12.95 3.70 7.04
CA LYS A 144 -11.62 3.91 7.64
C LYS A 144 -10.73 2.68 7.45
N THR A 145 -11.26 1.49 7.71
CA THR A 145 -10.56 0.21 7.50
C THR A 145 -10.15 0.05 6.04
N GLN A 146 -11.06 0.31 5.10
CA GLN A 146 -10.74 0.26 3.67
C GLN A 146 -9.64 1.27 3.28
N ALA A 147 -9.71 2.50 3.81
CA ALA A 147 -8.71 3.53 3.52
C ALA A 147 -7.30 3.12 3.99
N LEU A 148 -7.18 2.55 5.19
CA LEU A 148 -5.90 2.05 5.71
C LEU A 148 -5.36 0.88 4.88
N HIS A 149 -6.20 -0.09 4.50
CA HIS A 149 -5.78 -1.23 3.68
C HIS A 149 -5.31 -0.84 2.27
N LEU A 150 -5.75 0.30 1.75
CA LEU A 150 -5.34 0.79 0.43
C LEU A 150 -4.03 1.59 0.46
N LEU A 151 -3.45 1.83 1.64
CA LEU A 151 -2.11 2.41 1.75
C LEU A 151 -1.05 1.42 1.22
N PRO A 152 -0.01 1.90 0.53
CA PRO A 152 0.94 1.04 -0.14
C PRO A 152 1.88 0.33 0.86
N ALA A 153 2.26 -0.92 0.54
CA ALA A 153 3.15 -1.74 1.38
C ALA A 153 4.59 -1.18 1.54
N ASN A 154 4.96 -0.20 0.72
CA ASN A 154 6.19 0.58 0.82
C ASN A 154 5.87 2.04 1.11
N LEU A 155 5.05 2.28 2.14
CA LEU A 155 4.59 3.61 2.54
C LEU A 155 5.79 4.54 2.78
N ASN A 156 6.01 5.45 1.84
CA ASN A 156 7.04 6.49 1.92
C ASN A 156 6.38 7.83 2.25
N PHE A 157 5.68 7.89 3.38
CA PHE A 157 4.95 9.06 3.84
C PHE A 157 5.38 9.40 5.27
N PRO A 158 5.66 10.68 5.60
CA PRO A 158 6.18 11.07 6.90
C PRO A 158 5.07 11.15 7.96
N LEU A 159 4.58 9.99 8.42
CA LEU A 159 3.57 9.91 9.48
C LEU A 159 3.91 10.71 10.76
N PRO A 160 5.17 10.78 11.23
CA PRO A 160 5.53 11.59 12.40
C PRO A 160 5.40 13.10 12.17
N GLU A 161 5.50 13.56 10.93
CA GLU A 161 5.48 14.99 10.58
C GLU A 161 4.07 15.48 10.27
N LEU A 162 3.16 14.60 9.83
CA LEU A 162 1.77 14.95 9.59
C LEU A 162 1.04 15.13 10.93
N ILE A 163 0.76 16.39 11.29
CA ILE A 163 -0.06 16.72 12.46
C ILE A 163 -1.54 16.69 12.08
N ILE A 164 -2.32 15.91 12.82
CA ILE A 164 -3.77 15.78 12.67
C ILE A 164 -4.48 16.17 13.96
N THR A 165 -5.78 16.45 13.87
CA THR A 165 -6.62 16.66 15.06
C THR A 165 -7.78 15.67 15.03
N PRO A 166 -7.67 14.54 15.76
CA PRO A 166 -8.72 13.54 15.82
C PRO A 166 -10.00 14.07 16.49
N TYR A 167 -11.11 13.38 16.24
CA TYR A 167 -12.39 13.65 16.86
C TYR A 167 -12.89 12.43 17.61
N MET A 168 -13.63 12.67 18.69
CA MET A 168 -14.26 11.64 19.50
C MET A 168 -15.76 11.93 19.59
N PRO A 169 -16.65 10.94 19.41
CA PRO A 169 -18.08 11.15 19.58
C PRO A 169 -18.36 11.45 21.06
N VAL A 170 -19.19 12.46 21.32
CA VAL A 170 -19.63 12.74 22.69
C VAL A 170 -20.59 11.62 23.11
N PRO A 171 -20.35 10.92 24.24
CA PRO A 171 -21.25 9.88 24.74
C PRO A 171 -22.70 10.38 24.84
N GLU A 172 -23.67 9.49 24.62
CA GLU A 172 -25.12 9.78 24.75
C GLU A 172 -25.72 10.75 23.72
N THR A 173 -24.92 11.31 22.80
CA THR A 173 -25.41 12.21 21.74
C THR A 173 -25.82 11.49 20.45
N ASN A 174 -25.75 10.15 20.42
CA ASN A 174 -26.03 9.33 19.24
C ASN A 174 -25.26 9.77 17.97
N GLY A 175 -24.06 10.34 18.14
CA GLY A 175 -23.22 10.80 17.04
C GLY A 175 -23.55 12.19 16.50
N GLU A 176 -24.41 12.94 17.20
CA GLU A 176 -24.74 14.34 16.86
C GLU A 176 -23.63 15.32 17.26
N GLU A 177 -22.92 15.04 18.37
CA GLU A 177 -21.84 15.91 18.87
C GLU A 177 -20.49 15.19 18.88
N TRP A 178 -19.44 15.95 18.61
CA TRP A 178 -18.06 15.47 18.47
C TRP A 178 -17.09 16.40 19.17
N ASP A 179 -16.33 15.85 20.11
CA ASP A 179 -15.23 16.53 20.76
C ASP A 179 -13.99 16.53 19.87
N ARG A 180 -13.36 17.69 19.76
CA ARG A 180 -12.08 17.84 19.06
C ARG A 180 -10.96 17.54 20.06
N LEU A 181 -10.14 16.54 19.74
CA LEU A 181 -9.02 16.15 20.59
C LEU A 181 -7.82 17.07 20.38
N GLU A 182 -6.78 16.88 21.20
CA GLU A 182 -5.52 17.57 21.01
C GLU A 182 -4.84 17.16 19.69
N ALA A 183 -4.06 18.08 19.12
CA ALA A 183 -3.31 17.79 17.91
C ALA A 183 -2.21 16.77 18.22
N ALA A 184 -2.10 15.73 17.39
CA ALA A 184 -1.14 14.65 17.52
C ALA A 184 -0.50 14.34 16.17
N SER A 185 0.67 13.69 16.17
CA SER A 185 1.22 13.15 14.93
C SER A 185 0.33 12.02 14.40
N ALA A 186 0.26 11.85 13.09
CA ALA A 186 -0.48 10.75 12.47
C ALA A 186 0.10 9.39 12.88
N LEU A 187 1.41 9.31 13.20
CA LEU A 187 2.02 8.12 13.76
C LEU A 187 1.45 7.79 15.16
N ASP A 188 1.37 8.79 16.05
CA ASP A 188 0.84 8.57 17.41
C ASP A 188 -0.63 8.14 17.35
N ALA A 189 -1.45 8.84 16.55
CA ALA A 189 -2.85 8.47 16.36
C ALA A 189 -3.04 7.08 15.75
N LEU A 190 -2.15 6.64 14.86
CA LEU A 190 -2.16 5.29 14.29
C LEU A 190 -1.82 4.23 15.34
N VAL A 191 -0.82 4.51 16.19
CA VAL A 191 -0.43 3.62 17.29
C VAL A 191 -1.55 3.54 18.33
N GLU A 192 -2.14 4.67 18.72
CA GLU A 192 -3.30 4.75 19.61
C GLU A 192 -4.50 3.97 19.06
N LEU A 193 -4.80 4.10 17.76
CA LEU A 193 -5.83 3.32 17.10
C LEU A 193 -5.54 1.81 17.20
N GLY A 194 -4.28 1.40 16.99
CA GLY A 194 -3.86 0.01 17.14
C GLY A 194 -4.00 -0.51 18.57
N LEU A 195 -3.65 0.28 19.59
CA LEU A 195 -3.62 -0.10 21.01
C LEU A 195 -5.00 -0.07 21.68
N ASN A 196 -5.78 0.99 21.43
CA ASN A 196 -7.03 1.24 22.15
C ASN A 196 -8.26 0.99 21.29
N GLY A 197 -8.12 1.02 19.96
CA GLY A 197 -9.24 0.96 19.03
C GLY A 197 -9.81 2.34 18.70
N GLU A 198 -10.88 2.35 17.92
CA GLU A 198 -11.53 3.60 17.50
C GLU A 198 -12.01 4.41 18.71
N TYR A 199 -11.91 5.74 18.61
CA TYR A 199 -12.38 6.67 19.65
C TYR A 199 -11.78 6.38 21.04
N ASN A 200 -10.48 6.06 21.07
CA ASN A 200 -9.76 5.70 22.30
C ASN A 200 -10.43 4.55 23.09
N GLY A 201 -11.03 3.60 22.35
CA GLY A 201 -11.59 2.38 22.93
C GLY A 201 -13.00 2.48 23.49
N MET A 202 -13.75 3.56 23.21
CA MET A 202 -15.16 3.69 23.63
C MET A 202 -16.02 2.46 23.29
N ASP A 203 -15.78 1.83 22.14
CA ASP A 203 -16.50 0.63 21.68
C ASP A 203 -15.72 -0.69 21.86
N SER A 204 -14.52 -0.65 22.46
CA SER A 204 -13.65 -1.84 22.59
C SER A 204 -14.24 -2.93 23.48
N ALA A 205 -15.17 -2.58 24.38
CA ALA A 205 -15.91 -3.54 25.19
C ALA A 205 -16.73 -4.54 24.34
N ARG A 206 -17.16 -4.15 23.13
CA ARG A 206 -18.09 -4.95 22.29
C ARG A 206 -17.41 -6.01 21.42
N ARG A 207 -16.07 -6.04 21.33
CA ARG A 207 -15.30 -6.92 20.42
C ARG A 207 -15.81 -6.95 18.98
N SER A 208 -16.31 -5.84 18.46
CA SER A 208 -16.87 -5.82 17.11
C SER A 208 -15.81 -6.26 16.09
N MET A 209 -16.19 -7.16 15.18
CA MET A 209 -15.29 -7.66 14.15
C MET A 209 -14.73 -6.51 13.30
N ILE A 210 -15.57 -5.55 12.92
CA ILE A 210 -15.18 -4.36 12.14
C ILE A 210 -14.20 -3.47 12.92
N GLY A 211 -14.39 -3.32 14.24
CA GLY A 211 -13.46 -2.57 15.08
C GLY A 211 -12.10 -3.25 15.20
N LEU A 212 -12.07 -4.58 15.32
CA LEU A 212 -10.82 -5.35 15.30
C LEU A 212 -10.14 -5.29 13.92
N GLU A 213 -10.91 -5.33 12.83
CA GLU A 213 -10.38 -5.18 11.47
C GLU A 213 -9.68 -3.82 11.31
N LEU A 214 -10.29 -2.74 11.82
CA LEU A 214 -9.68 -1.42 11.82
C LEU A 214 -8.35 -1.39 12.60
N ARG A 215 -8.30 -2.02 13.78
CA ARG A 215 -7.06 -2.13 14.56
C ARG A 215 -5.98 -2.92 13.81
N THR A 216 -6.35 -4.03 13.19
CA THR A 216 -5.38 -4.82 12.40
C THR A 216 -4.91 -4.07 11.15
N ALA A 217 -5.76 -3.26 10.53
CA ALA A 217 -5.38 -2.38 9.44
C ALA A 217 -4.35 -1.34 9.90
N ALA A 218 -4.54 -0.75 11.09
CA ALA A 218 -3.59 0.18 11.68
C ALA A 218 -2.22 -0.47 11.95
N VAL A 219 -2.20 -1.69 12.50
CA VAL A 219 -0.96 -2.49 12.67
C VAL A 219 -0.29 -2.76 11.33
N GLY A 220 -1.04 -3.11 10.29
CA GLY A 220 -0.49 -3.35 8.95
C GLY A 220 0.14 -2.08 8.34
N VAL A 221 -0.48 -0.91 8.55
CA VAL A 221 0.10 0.37 8.12
C VAL A 221 1.37 0.69 8.90
N PHE A 222 1.38 0.43 10.21
CA PHE A 222 2.57 0.57 11.05
C PHE A 222 3.70 -0.36 10.58
N GLU A 223 3.41 -1.64 10.33
CA GLU A 223 4.37 -2.61 9.78
C GLU A 223 5.00 -2.10 8.48
N ASN A 224 4.18 -1.60 7.56
CA ASN A 224 4.64 -1.05 6.28
C ASN A 224 5.50 0.21 6.47
N PHE A 225 5.15 1.07 7.43
CA PHE A 225 5.91 2.28 7.76
C PHE A 225 7.28 1.96 8.37
N VAL A 226 7.34 1.03 9.32
CA VAL A 226 8.59 0.65 10.01
C VAL A 226 9.43 -0.34 9.21
N ARG A 227 9.14 -0.58 7.94
CA ARG A 227 9.88 -1.55 7.11
C ARG A 227 11.38 -1.20 6.97
N LYS A 228 11.72 0.10 6.99
CA LYS A 228 13.10 0.60 6.97
C LYS A 228 13.73 0.46 8.35
N GLU A 229 14.94 -0.10 8.41
CA GLU A 229 15.63 -0.36 9.69
C GLU A 229 15.91 0.94 10.47
N GLU A 230 16.17 2.05 9.78
CA GLU A 230 16.39 3.36 10.40
C GLU A 230 15.16 3.84 11.15
N THR A 231 13.96 3.61 10.60
CA THR A 231 12.68 3.96 11.24
C THR A 231 12.48 3.11 12.49
N LYS A 232 12.72 1.79 12.42
CA LYS A 232 12.65 0.90 13.59
C LYS A 232 13.59 1.39 14.69
N TYR A 233 14.84 1.67 14.32
CA TYR A 233 15.87 2.08 15.27
C TYR A 233 15.53 3.41 15.93
N ALA A 234 15.01 4.39 15.18
CA ALA A 234 14.58 5.68 15.73
C ALA A 234 13.49 5.52 16.79
N ILE A 235 12.47 4.69 16.51
CA ILE A 235 11.37 4.43 17.45
C ILE A 235 11.89 3.70 18.71
N VAL A 236 12.67 2.63 18.55
CA VAL A 236 13.23 1.89 19.69
C VAL A 236 14.20 2.76 20.50
N SER A 237 14.99 3.61 19.86
CA SER A 237 15.88 4.55 20.53
C SER A 237 15.14 5.60 21.34
N ALA A 238 13.92 5.99 20.95
CA ALA A 238 13.09 6.89 21.74
C ALA A 238 12.55 6.24 23.02
N MET A 239 12.57 4.91 23.11
CA MET A 239 12.14 4.15 24.30
C MET A 239 13.29 3.88 25.29
N VAL A 240 14.53 4.21 24.93
CA VAL A 240 15.72 3.97 25.77
C VAL A 240 16.17 5.27 26.41
N ALA A 241 16.37 5.26 27.74
CA ALA A 241 16.95 6.40 28.42
C ALA A 241 18.40 6.64 27.99
N SER A 242 18.73 7.89 27.63
CA SER A 242 20.11 8.27 27.31
C SER A 242 20.99 8.18 28.56
N GLU A 243 22.25 7.77 28.39
CA GLU A 243 23.20 7.64 29.50
C GLU A 243 23.33 8.96 30.28
N GLY A 244 22.95 8.95 31.57
CA GLY A 244 22.98 10.12 32.44
C GLY A 244 21.67 10.93 32.53
N ASN A 245 20.66 10.61 31.71
CA ASN A 245 19.32 11.15 31.89
C ASN A 245 18.54 10.31 32.90
N ASP A 246 17.80 11.01 33.77
CA ASP A 246 16.87 10.42 34.72
C ASP A 246 15.75 9.67 33.97
N PRO A 247 15.62 8.34 34.13
CA PRO A 247 14.59 7.55 33.47
C PRO A 247 13.18 8.07 33.73
N SER A 248 12.95 8.73 34.88
CA SER A 248 11.66 9.34 35.26
C SER A 248 11.26 10.54 34.38
N LYS A 249 12.19 11.09 33.59
CA LYS A 249 11.98 12.28 32.75
C LYS A 249 11.61 11.98 31.30
N LEU A 250 11.63 10.70 30.89
CA LEU A 250 11.16 10.32 29.56
C LEU A 250 9.63 10.22 29.57
N PRO A 251 8.91 10.84 28.61
CA PRO A 251 7.49 10.61 28.50
C PRO A 251 7.25 9.12 28.17
N PRO A 252 6.43 8.39 28.96
CA PRO A 252 6.09 7.02 28.63
C PRO A 252 5.37 7.01 27.29
N THR A 253 5.92 6.28 26.31
CA THR A 253 5.20 6.10 25.04
C THR A 253 4.01 5.18 25.29
N PRO A 254 2.84 5.41 24.67
CA PRO A 254 1.67 4.55 24.85
C PRO A 254 1.96 3.07 24.57
N LEU A 255 2.81 2.80 23.56
CA LEU A 255 3.27 1.46 23.23
C LEU A 255 4.09 0.82 24.36
N LEU A 256 5.05 1.54 24.94
CA LEU A 256 5.86 1.01 26.05
C LEU A 256 5.03 0.83 27.32
N GLN A 257 4.10 1.75 27.58
CA GLN A 257 3.18 1.64 28.70
C GLN A 257 2.34 0.38 28.58
N ALA A 258 1.68 0.15 27.42
CA ALA A 258 0.85 -1.02 27.17
C ALA A 258 1.64 -2.35 27.30
N LEU A 259 2.88 -2.39 26.79
CA LEU A 259 3.75 -3.58 26.90
C LEU A 259 4.14 -3.91 28.34
N SER A 260 4.19 -2.90 29.22
CA SER A 260 4.67 -3.03 30.60
C SER A 260 3.54 -3.20 31.61
N MET A 261 2.28 -3.17 31.17
CA MET A 261 1.13 -3.35 32.06
C MET A 261 1.10 -4.77 32.62
N SER A 262 0.95 -4.90 33.95
CA SER A 262 0.73 -6.19 34.59
C SER A 262 -0.69 -6.70 34.29
N PRO A 263 -0.85 -7.96 33.83
CA PRO A 263 -2.17 -8.53 33.58
C PRO A 263 -3.08 -8.64 34.82
N GLU A 264 -2.51 -8.62 36.03
CA GLU A 264 -3.27 -8.69 37.28
C GLU A 264 -3.87 -7.35 37.72
N SER A 265 -3.62 -6.26 36.99
CA SER A 265 -4.24 -4.95 37.31
C SER A 265 -5.76 -4.95 37.16
N SER A 266 -6.35 -5.98 36.55
CA SER A 266 -7.79 -6.19 36.41
C SER A 266 -8.18 -7.62 36.83
N THR A 267 -8.97 -7.77 37.90
CA THR A 267 -9.57 -9.06 38.30
C THR A 267 -11.09 -8.91 38.40
N PRO A 268 -11.91 -9.63 37.60
CA PRO A 268 -11.52 -10.59 36.55
C PRO A 268 -10.78 -9.91 35.38
N ILE A 269 -10.06 -10.70 34.57
CA ILE A 269 -9.26 -10.16 33.46
C ILE A 269 -10.12 -9.33 32.50
N ASP A 270 -9.69 -8.11 32.19
CA ASP A 270 -10.35 -7.25 31.23
C ASP A 270 -9.85 -7.55 29.80
N HIS A 271 -10.77 -7.91 28.90
CA HIS A 271 -10.41 -8.20 27.51
C HIS A 271 -9.96 -6.98 26.72
N VAL A 272 -10.35 -5.77 27.14
CA VAL A 272 -9.87 -4.53 26.53
C VAL A 272 -8.38 -4.37 26.82
N LEU A 273 -7.98 -4.59 28.07
CA LEU A 273 -6.58 -4.65 28.48
C LEU A 273 -5.81 -5.74 27.72
N VAL A 274 -6.36 -6.96 27.65
CA VAL A 274 -5.75 -8.08 26.89
C VAL A 274 -5.53 -7.70 25.44
N SER A 275 -6.52 -7.05 24.81
CA SER A 275 -6.39 -6.59 23.43
C SER A 275 -5.31 -5.51 23.30
N SER A 276 -5.25 -4.55 24.21
CA SER A 276 -4.19 -3.51 24.20
C SER A 276 -2.79 -4.12 24.32
N ILE A 277 -2.58 -5.02 25.28
CA ILE A 277 -1.29 -5.72 25.46
C ILE A 277 -0.96 -6.58 24.23
N HIS A 278 -1.94 -7.31 23.69
CA HIS A 278 -1.73 -8.16 22.51
C HIS A 278 -1.34 -7.33 21.28
N PHE A 279 -2.04 -6.24 20.98
CA PHE A 279 -1.71 -5.36 19.86
C PHE A 279 -0.38 -4.61 20.08
N SER A 280 -0.04 -4.25 21.32
CA SER A 280 1.27 -3.70 21.67
C SER A 280 2.40 -4.69 21.35
N SER A 281 2.17 -5.99 21.61
CA SER A 281 3.11 -7.07 21.30
C SER A 281 3.31 -7.24 19.79
N LEU A 282 2.25 -7.07 18.98
CA LEU A 282 2.35 -7.07 17.51
C LEU A 282 3.18 -5.88 17.01
N LEU A 283 2.83 -4.66 17.42
CA LEU A 283 3.55 -3.43 17.04
C LEU A 283 5.05 -3.53 17.40
N PHE A 284 5.36 -3.96 18.62
CA PHE A 284 6.74 -4.12 19.06
C PHE A 284 7.47 -5.22 18.31
N SER A 285 6.80 -6.33 17.96
CA SER A 285 7.37 -7.38 17.12
C SER A 285 7.83 -6.83 15.76
N HIS A 286 7.04 -5.94 15.13
CA HIS A 286 7.43 -5.31 13.86
C HIS A 286 8.67 -4.42 13.98
N LEU A 287 8.93 -3.81 15.15
CA LEU A 287 10.14 -3.04 15.43
C LEU A 287 11.39 -3.93 15.58
N LEU A 288 11.25 -5.16 16.06
CA LEU A 288 12.38 -6.06 16.33
C LEU A 288 12.69 -7.01 15.17
N ARG A 289 11.67 -7.40 14.40
CA ARG A 289 11.79 -8.42 13.36
C ARG A 289 12.85 -8.03 12.33
N SER A 290 13.74 -8.98 12.03
CA SER A 290 14.82 -8.83 11.05
C SER A 290 15.78 -7.65 11.28
N SER A 291 15.87 -7.11 12.51
CA SER A 291 16.85 -6.08 12.87
C SER A 291 17.63 -6.47 14.13
N PRO A 292 18.84 -7.05 13.98
CA PRO A 292 19.73 -7.33 15.12
C PRO A 292 20.04 -6.08 15.94
N ARG A 293 20.15 -4.91 15.27
CA ARG A 293 20.43 -3.63 15.93
C ARG A 293 19.29 -3.19 16.85
N CYS A 294 18.03 -3.31 16.39
CA CYS A 294 16.88 -2.97 17.22
C CYS A 294 16.70 -3.94 18.38
N LYS A 295 16.92 -5.24 18.16
CA LYS A 295 16.90 -6.25 19.24
C LYS A 295 17.93 -5.97 20.32
N ALA A 296 19.16 -5.67 19.92
CA ALA A 296 20.24 -5.33 20.86
C ALA A 296 19.90 -4.09 21.69
N LEU A 297 19.35 -3.05 21.06
CA LEU A 297 18.94 -1.83 21.74
C LEU A 297 17.70 -2.04 22.64
N ALA A 298 16.75 -2.87 22.21
CA ALA A 298 15.54 -3.14 22.99
C ALA A 298 15.84 -3.79 24.34
N ARG A 299 16.95 -4.53 24.46
CA ARG A 299 17.38 -5.14 25.74
C ARG A 299 17.74 -4.10 26.81
N SER A 300 18.09 -2.87 26.42
CA SER A 300 18.35 -1.78 27.36
C SER A 300 17.10 -0.95 27.70
N ILE A 301 15.92 -1.31 27.18
CA ILE A 301 14.69 -0.63 27.58
C ILE A 301 14.36 -1.02 29.02
N LYS A 302 14.19 0.00 29.86
CA LYS A 302 13.76 -0.11 31.25
C LYS A 302 12.51 0.75 31.45
N PRO A 303 11.31 0.16 31.36
CA PRO A 303 10.07 0.88 31.57
C PRO A 303 10.01 1.50 32.97
N GLN A 304 9.36 2.64 33.11
CA GLN A 304 9.04 3.17 34.43
C GLN A 304 7.99 2.28 35.07
N THR A 305 8.27 1.76 36.27
CA THR A 305 7.24 1.20 37.14
C THR A 305 6.27 2.33 37.50
N PRO A 306 4.95 2.19 37.27
CA PRO A 306 4.01 3.18 37.77
C PRO A 306 4.13 3.20 39.29
N GLN A 307 4.71 4.26 39.85
CA GLN A 307 4.68 4.49 41.28
C GLN A 307 3.21 4.54 41.68
N THR A 308 2.79 3.62 42.52
CA THR A 308 1.52 3.69 43.25
C THR A 308 1.60 4.88 44.19
N SER A 309 1.39 6.09 43.66
CA SER A 309 1.04 7.24 44.48
C SER A 309 -0.32 6.94 45.09
N ALA A 310 -0.33 6.29 46.24
CA ALA A 310 -1.46 6.18 47.13
C ALA A 310 -1.79 7.56 47.72
N HIS A 311 -2.17 8.51 46.87
CA HIS A 311 -3.03 9.60 47.25
C HIS A 311 -4.43 9.22 46.76
N HIS A 312 -5.24 8.77 47.72
CA HIS A 312 -6.68 8.58 47.55
C HIS A 312 -7.32 9.73 46.77
N PRO A 313 -8.04 9.49 45.67
CA PRO A 313 -9.18 10.30 45.29
C PRO A 313 -10.41 9.63 45.87
N SER A 314 -10.79 10.02 47.09
CA SER A 314 -12.15 9.81 47.56
C SER A 314 -13.05 10.93 46.99
N ASP A 315 -14.18 10.49 46.45
CA ASP A 315 -15.36 11.22 46.02
C ASP A 315 -15.33 11.98 44.69
N GLY A 316 -16.22 11.51 43.80
CA GLY A 316 -16.56 12.13 42.54
C GLY A 316 -17.56 13.28 42.65
N GLY A 317 -17.84 13.88 41.50
CA GLY A 317 -18.88 14.90 41.32
C GLY A 317 -18.31 16.17 40.71
N GLY A 318 -18.68 16.45 39.46
CA GLY A 318 -18.24 17.65 38.76
C GLY A 318 -18.66 18.94 39.48
N GLN A 319 -17.82 19.96 39.42
CA GLN A 319 -18.28 21.33 39.43
C GLN A 319 -17.25 22.32 38.90
N PHE A 320 -17.70 22.99 37.84
CA PHE A 320 -17.24 24.25 37.30
C PHE A 320 -17.42 25.37 38.35
N PHE A 321 -16.37 26.07 38.81
CA PHE A 321 -16.44 27.52 39.15
C PHE A 321 -15.09 28.24 39.39
N VAL A 322 -15.17 29.56 39.13
CA VAL A 322 -14.24 30.71 39.03
C VAL A 322 -13.51 31.09 40.35
N PRO A 323 -12.33 31.79 40.33
CA PRO A 323 -11.52 32.03 41.53
C PRO A 323 -11.93 33.24 42.36
N ALA A 324 -11.73 33.19 43.69
CA ALA A 324 -11.82 34.34 44.58
C ALA A 324 -10.77 34.28 45.72
N ASP A 325 -10.16 35.45 45.95
CA ASP A 325 -9.06 35.76 46.88
C ASP A 325 -9.35 35.51 48.38
N GLY A 326 -8.28 35.15 49.12
CA GLY A 326 -8.16 35.33 50.58
C GLY A 326 -7.17 34.35 51.25
N PRO A 327 -6.20 34.80 52.07
CA PRO A 327 -5.17 33.92 52.65
C PRO A 327 -5.57 33.42 54.05
N THR A 328 -5.35 32.13 54.30
CA THR A 328 -5.36 31.53 55.66
C THR A 328 -4.26 30.48 55.79
N PRO A 329 -3.75 30.23 57.01
CA PRO A 329 -2.32 30.11 57.28
C PRO A 329 -1.76 28.70 57.15
N ALA A 330 -0.43 28.63 56.95
CA ALA A 330 0.35 27.42 56.78
C ALA A 330 0.30 26.48 58.01
N PRO A 331 0.09 25.17 57.84
CA PRO A 331 0.44 24.18 58.85
C PRO A 331 1.94 23.91 58.85
N GLU A 332 2.50 23.72 60.05
CA GLU A 332 3.91 23.43 60.32
C GLU A 332 4.36 22.10 59.68
N PRO A 333 5.66 21.97 59.30
CA PRO A 333 6.17 20.74 58.72
C PRO A 333 6.38 19.67 59.80
N GLU A 334 5.61 18.59 59.74
CA GLU A 334 5.94 17.36 60.46
C GLU A 334 7.20 16.71 59.84
N PRO A 335 8.06 16.08 60.66
CA PRO A 335 9.35 15.58 60.20
C PRO A 335 9.17 14.44 59.21
N ALA A 336 9.89 14.53 58.09
CA ALA A 336 10.01 13.47 57.11
C ALA A 336 10.50 12.17 57.77
N THR A 337 9.59 11.27 58.10
CA THR A 337 9.91 9.85 58.25
C THR A 337 10.28 9.36 56.87
N GLY A 338 11.56 9.03 56.69
CA GLY A 338 12.11 8.56 55.41
C GLY A 338 11.21 7.49 54.81
N ALA A 339 10.65 7.81 53.65
CA ALA A 339 10.27 6.79 52.70
C ALA A 339 11.56 6.05 52.37
N GLU A 340 11.62 4.77 52.72
CA GLU A 340 12.61 3.86 52.18
C GLU A 340 12.44 3.93 50.65
N GLU A 341 13.38 4.59 49.97
CA GLU A 341 13.50 4.49 48.52
C GLU A 341 13.77 3.00 48.24
N ASP A 342 12.81 2.31 47.63
CA ASP A 342 13.04 0.95 47.11
C ASP A 342 14.24 1.02 46.16
N ASP A 343 15.40 0.56 46.64
CA ASP A 343 16.71 0.55 45.99
C ASP A 343 16.82 -0.58 44.93
N ASP A 344 15.67 -1.03 44.39
CA ASP A 344 15.61 -2.09 43.39
C ASP A 344 15.98 -1.54 42.01
N ASP A 345 17.04 -2.10 41.43
CA ASP A 345 17.48 -1.77 40.08
C ASP A 345 16.30 -1.90 39.09
N PRO A 346 16.05 -0.90 38.22
CA PRO A 346 14.90 -0.91 37.32
C PRO A 346 14.97 -2.12 36.37
N GLN A 347 13.86 -2.87 36.34
CA GLN A 347 13.70 -4.06 35.51
C GLN A 347 13.76 -3.71 34.02
N THR A 348 14.37 -4.60 33.25
CA THR A 348 14.35 -4.54 31.79
C THR A 348 13.00 -5.00 31.25
N LEU A 349 12.63 -4.53 30.05
CA LEU A 349 11.39 -4.95 29.41
C LEU A 349 11.30 -6.47 29.22
N ILE A 350 12.43 -7.16 28.94
CA ILE A 350 12.42 -8.63 28.79
C ILE A 350 12.12 -9.36 30.11
N GLN A 351 12.55 -8.79 31.25
CA GLN A 351 12.21 -9.32 32.58
C GLN A 351 10.71 -9.15 32.86
N ILE A 352 10.18 -7.95 32.60
CA ILE A 352 8.74 -7.66 32.77
C ILE A 352 7.87 -8.59 31.92
N LEU A 353 8.24 -8.81 30.65
CA LEU A 353 7.53 -9.74 29.77
C LEU A 353 7.61 -11.20 30.25
N ALA A 354 8.75 -11.63 30.80
CA ALA A 354 8.90 -12.97 31.37
C ALA A 354 8.01 -13.15 32.62
N GLU A 355 7.99 -12.17 33.51
CA GLU A 355 7.15 -12.16 34.71
C GLU A 355 5.66 -12.17 34.33
N ASN A 356 5.25 -11.29 33.42
CA ASN A 356 3.88 -11.23 32.92
C ASN A 356 3.44 -12.53 32.23
N LEU A 357 4.33 -13.18 31.47
CA LEU A 357 4.06 -14.49 30.86
C LEU A 357 3.89 -15.58 31.94
N SER A 358 4.76 -15.58 32.96
CA SER A 358 4.65 -16.51 34.09
C SER A 358 3.33 -16.33 34.85
N LEU A 359 2.96 -15.08 35.13
CA LEU A 359 1.69 -14.73 35.77
C LEU A 359 0.50 -15.18 34.93
N ALA A 360 0.53 -14.97 33.60
CA ALA A 360 -0.54 -15.39 32.71
C ALA A 360 -0.73 -16.92 32.73
N PHE A 361 0.37 -17.70 32.75
CA PHE A 361 0.29 -19.16 32.92
C PHE A 361 -0.31 -19.57 34.26
N LEU A 362 0.11 -18.92 35.34
CA LEU A 362 -0.39 -19.20 36.69
C LEU A 362 -1.89 -18.89 36.78
N SER A 363 -2.33 -17.72 36.31
CA SER A 363 -3.73 -17.29 36.35
C SER A 363 -4.64 -18.19 35.50
N ARG A 364 -4.17 -18.60 34.31
CA ARG A 364 -4.89 -19.59 33.49
C ARG A 364 -5.08 -20.93 34.20
N SER A 365 -4.14 -21.33 35.06
CA SER A 365 -4.17 -22.62 35.75
C SER A 365 -5.05 -22.68 37.01
N ARG A 366 -5.62 -21.55 37.44
CA ARG A 366 -6.50 -21.48 38.62
C ARG A 366 -7.80 -22.26 38.37
N THR A 367 -8.29 -22.99 39.37
CA THR A 367 -9.45 -23.89 39.24
C THR A 367 -10.78 -23.17 39.07
N ASP A 368 -10.85 -21.91 39.45
CA ASP A 368 -12.08 -21.11 39.47
C ASP A 368 -12.23 -20.23 38.21
N THR A 369 -11.28 -20.31 37.27
CA THR A 369 -11.26 -19.52 36.03
C THR A 369 -12.31 -20.03 35.06
N SER A 370 -13.19 -19.14 34.58
CA SER A 370 -14.20 -19.49 33.57
C SER A 370 -13.58 -19.79 32.19
N ASP A 371 -14.27 -20.52 31.31
CA ASP A 371 -13.77 -20.80 29.95
C ASP A 371 -13.48 -19.51 29.15
N MET A 372 -14.32 -18.48 29.33
CA MET A 372 -14.11 -17.18 28.70
C MET A 372 -12.85 -16.49 29.22
N GLU A 373 -12.66 -16.51 30.54
CA GLU A 373 -11.47 -15.93 31.18
C GLU A 373 -10.20 -16.70 30.79
N SER A 374 -10.26 -18.05 30.77
CA SER A 374 -9.16 -18.89 30.29
C SER A 374 -8.78 -18.53 28.85
N ARG A 375 -9.77 -18.33 27.97
CA ARG A 375 -9.52 -17.92 26.57
C ARG A 375 -8.80 -16.58 26.47
N GLU A 376 -9.07 -15.63 27.36
CA GLU A 376 -8.35 -14.35 27.38
C GLU A 376 -6.92 -14.48 27.88
N TRP A 377 -6.69 -15.29 28.92
CA TRP A 377 -5.34 -15.65 29.34
C TRP A 377 -4.56 -16.33 28.21
N GLU A 378 -5.20 -17.23 27.45
CA GLU A 378 -4.60 -17.89 26.30
C GLU A 378 -4.19 -16.90 25.20
N ARG A 379 -5.06 -15.95 24.84
CA ARG A 379 -4.75 -14.90 23.86
C ARG A 379 -3.58 -14.03 24.29
N LEU A 380 -3.51 -13.72 25.58
CA LEU A 380 -2.41 -12.95 26.16
C LEU A 380 -1.09 -13.72 26.10
N ILE A 381 -1.10 -14.99 26.52
CA ILE A 381 0.06 -15.91 26.43
C ILE A 381 0.55 -16.01 25.00
N VAL A 382 -0.35 -16.15 24.03
CA VAL A 382 -0.01 -16.22 22.60
C VAL A 382 0.70 -14.95 22.14
N GLY A 383 0.22 -13.77 22.54
CA GLY A 383 0.88 -12.48 22.23
C GLY A 383 2.32 -12.42 22.75
N TYR A 384 2.55 -12.81 24.01
CA TYR A 384 3.89 -12.86 24.60
C TYR A 384 4.80 -13.89 23.92
N LEU A 385 4.32 -15.10 23.70
CA LEU A 385 5.10 -16.16 23.05
C LEU A 385 5.47 -15.78 21.60
N ALA A 386 4.56 -15.13 20.87
CA ALA A 386 4.81 -14.66 19.51
C ALA A 386 5.86 -13.54 19.48
N LEU A 387 5.78 -12.57 20.39
CA LEU A 387 6.76 -11.50 20.53
C LEU A 387 8.14 -12.06 20.92
N LEU A 388 8.21 -12.86 21.98
CA LEU A 388 9.46 -13.45 22.47
C LEU A 388 10.11 -14.34 21.40
N SER A 389 9.33 -15.15 20.69
CA SER A 389 9.87 -15.98 19.60
C SER A 389 10.56 -15.12 18.53
N GLN A 390 10.00 -13.96 18.19
CA GLN A 390 10.59 -13.07 17.18
C GLN A 390 11.76 -12.25 17.73
N TRP A 391 11.72 -11.83 18.99
CA TRP A 391 12.81 -11.10 19.63
C TRP A 391 14.04 -12.01 19.80
N LEU A 392 13.87 -13.19 20.40
CA LEU A 392 14.97 -14.10 20.74
C LEU A 392 15.59 -14.82 19.51
N TRP A 393 14.90 -14.81 18.37
CA TRP A 393 15.40 -15.39 17.12
C TRP A 393 16.74 -14.78 16.70
N GLU A 394 17.79 -15.59 16.54
CA GLU A 394 19.13 -15.12 16.15
C GLU A 394 19.75 -14.05 17.07
N ASP A 395 19.29 -13.95 18.33
CA ASP A 395 19.85 -13.03 19.33
C ASP A 395 20.26 -13.80 20.61
N PRO A 396 21.51 -14.30 20.66
CA PRO A 396 22.02 -15.03 21.82
C PRO A 396 22.00 -14.25 23.14
N ALA A 397 22.15 -12.92 23.07
CA ALA A 397 22.16 -12.08 24.26
C ALA A 397 20.75 -11.93 24.83
N ALA A 398 19.74 -11.70 23.97
CA ALA A 398 18.34 -11.74 24.39
C ALA A 398 17.93 -13.11 24.97
N VAL A 399 18.42 -14.21 24.37
CA VAL A 399 18.21 -15.57 24.90
C VAL A 399 18.76 -15.71 26.31
N ARG A 400 20.00 -15.26 26.55
CA ARG A 400 20.59 -15.30 27.90
C ARG A 400 19.78 -14.46 28.88
N ASP A 401 19.40 -13.24 28.50
CA ASP A 401 18.68 -12.32 29.38
C ASP A 401 17.29 -12.90 29.76
N PHE A 402 16.59 -13.54 28.83
CA PHE A 402 15.33 -14.26 29.11
C PHE A 402 15.53 -15.51 29.98
N LEU A 403 16.59 -16.30 29.74
CA LEU A 403 16.91 -17.47 30.55
C LEU A 403 17.22 -17.09 32.00
N ASN A 404 17.96 -16.00 32.22
CA ASN A 404 18.25 -15.45 33.55
C ASN A 404 16.98 -14.94 34.26
N SER A 405 15.94 -14.61 33.51
CA SER A 405 14.62 -14.19 34.02
C SER A 405 13.70 -15.39 34.33
N GLY A 406 14.24 -16.61 34.46
CA GLY A 406 13.46 -17.82 34.72
C GLY A 406 12.77 -18.43 33.50
N GLY A 407 13.07 -17.94 32.29
CA GLY A 407 12.40 -18.31 31.04
C GLY A 407 12.31 -19.81 30.76
N LEU A 408 13.31 -20.60 31.17
CA LEU A 408 13.28 -22.06 30.99
C LEU A 408 12.18 -22.73 31.83
N GLY A 409 11.99 -22.28 33.09
CA GLY A 409 10.97 -22.83 33.98
C GLY A 409 9.56 -22.54 33.47
N ILE A 410 9.35 -21.30 33.01
CA ILE A 410 8.08 -20.82 32.43
C ILE A 410 7.59 -21.71 31.29
N LEU A 411 8.49 -22.23 30.44
CA LEU A 411 8.11 -23.04 29.28
C LEU A 411 7.95 -24.53 29.60
N VAL A 412 8.74 -25.09 30.52
CA VAL A 412 8.77 -26.54 30.76
C VAL A 412 7.48 -27.07 31.38
N GLU A 413 6.84 -26.31 32.27
CA GLU A 413 5.60 -26.73 32.92
C GLU A 413 4.42 -26.84 31.93
N PRO A 414 4.08 -25.82 31.13
CA PRO A 414 3.02 -25.92 30.11
C PRO A 414 3.28 -26.99 29.06
N ILE A 415 4.55 -27.28 28.74
CA ILE A 415 4.89 -28.39 27.84
C ILE A 415 4.59 -29.75 28.50
N ASN A 416 4.76 -29.90 29.81
CA ASN A 416 4.44 -31.17 30.48
C ASN A 416 2.94 -31.41 30.64
N GLN A 417 2.13 -30.34 30.67
CA GLN A 417 0.68 -30.43 30.75
C GLN A 417 0.10 -30.91 29.40
N VAL A 418 -0.08 -32.23 29.25
CA VAL A 418 -0.66 -32.84 28.05
C VAL A 418 -2.16 -32.56 28.05
N SER A 419 -2.61 -31.62 27.22
CA SER A 419 -4.02 -31.51 26.84
C SER A 419 -4.30 -32.42 25.65
N GLU A 420 -5.47 -33.09 25.62
CA GLU A 420 -5.89 -33.91 24.48
C GLU A 420 -6.61 -33.09 23.40
N THR A 421 -7.06 -31.88 23.75
CA THR A 421 -7.97 -31.06 22.93
C THR A 421 -7.34 -29.77 22.42
N ASP A 422 -6.45 -29.12 23.20
CA ASP A 422 -5.79 -27.88 22.81
C ASP A 422 -4.25 -27.99 22.87
N PHE A 423 -3.61 -27.73 21.73
CA PHE A 423 -2.16 -27.84 21.55
C PHE A 423 -1.50 -26.51 21.22
N LEU A 424 -2.26 -25.42 21.09
CA LEU A 424 -1.75 -24.15 20.58
C LEU A 424 -0.59 -23.64 21.44
N ILE A 425 -0.84 -23.47 22.74
CA ILE A 425 0.13 -22.88 23.66
C ILE A 425 1.30 -23.82 23.89
N SER A 426 1.06 -25.12 24.09
CA SER A 426 2.16 -26.07 24.25
C SER A 426 3.06 -26.11 23.02
N SER A 427 2.50 -26.02 21.80
CA SER A 427 3.26 -25.98 20.56
C SER A 427 4.10 -24.70 20.41
N LEU A 428 3.55 -23.55 20.81
CA LEU A 428 4.30 -22.29 20.84
C LEU A 428 5.43 -22.32 21.89
N CYS A 429 5.18 -22.90 23.07
CA CYS A 429 6.22 -23.11 24.07
C CYS A 429 7.33 -24.04 23.55
N VAL A 430 6.99 -25.11 22.82
CA VAL A 430 7.98 -25.98 22.17
C VAL A 430 8.80 -25.21 21.15
N PHE A 431 8.17 -24.37 20.33
CA PHE A 431 8.87 -23.55 19.35
C PHE A 431 9.84 -22.57 20.02
N LEU A 432 9.39 -21.85 21.05
CA LEU A 432 10.24 -20.94 21.83
C LEU A 432 11.37 -21.68 22.56
N LEU A 433 11.10 -22.83 23.17
CA LEU A 433 12.14 -23.68 23.77
C LEU A 433 13.19 -24.12 22.74
N GLY A 434 12.75 -24.40 21.51
CA GLY A 434 13.65 -24.67 20.39
C GLY A 434 14.53 -23.48 20.03
N ILE A 435 13.99 -22.26 20.01
CA ILE A 435 14.75 -21.01 19.83
C ILE A 435 15.78 -20.84 20.96
N LEU A 436 15.37 -21.04 22.22
CA LEU A 436 16.27 -20.98 23.36
C LEU A 436 17.42 -21.98 23.21
N TYR A 437 17.14 -23.21 22.78
CA TYR A 437 18.19 -24.21 22.59
C TYR A 437 19.13 -23.91 21.41
N GLU A 438 18.58 -23.44 20.29
CA GLU A 438 19.33 -23.16 19.04
C GLU A 438 20.27 -21.95 19.18
N TYR A 439 19.80 -20.90 19.86
CA TYR A 439 20.51 -19.63 19.95
C TYR A 439 21.16 -19.35 21.30
N ASN A 440 21.07 -20.27 22.29
CA ASN A 440 21.86 -20.19 23.51
C ASN A 440 23.34 -20.48 23.23
N ARG A 441 24.07 -19.43 22.85
CA ARG A 441 25.49 -19.47 22.46
C ARG A 441 26.39 -18.68 23.41
N GLU A 442 25.82 -17.95 24.35
CA GLU A 442 26.58 -17.16 25.33
C GLU A 442 26.86 -17.99 26.61
N PRO A 443 27.96 -17.69 27.31
CA PRO A 443 28.21 -18.30 28.60
C PRO A 443 27.14 -17.84 29.62
N GLY A 444 26.68 -18.77 30.45
CA GLY A 444 25.68 -18.52 31.49
C GLY A 444 25.44 -19.77 32.33
N GLU A 445 24.61 -19.65 33.36
CA GLU A 445 24.23 -20.79 34.22
C GLU A 445 23.41 -21.82 33.45
N ILE A 446 22.52 -21.34 32.58
CA ILE A 446 21.71 -22.18 31.70
C ILE A 446 22.38 -22.23 30.32
N THR A 447 22.84 -23.42 29.92
CA THR A 447 23.51 -23.67 28.65
C THR A 447 22.76 -24.72 27.82
N ARG A 448 23.18 -24.94 26.58
CA ARG A 448 22.66 -26.06 25.78
C ARG A 448 22.88 -27.42 26.47
N ALA A 449 23.98 -27.58 27.19
CA ALA A 449 24.26 -28.81 27.92
C ALA A 449 23.28 -29.05 29.08
N THR A 450 22.72 -27.99 29.69
CA THR A 450 21.71 -28.11 30.74
C THR A 450 20.30 -28.26 30.19
N ILE A 451 20.00 -27.68 29.03
CA ILE A 451 18.69 -27.79 28.35
C ILE A 451 18.50 -29.17 27.70
N ASN A 452 19.55 -29.77 27.13
CA ASN A 452 19.44 -31.02 26.36
C ASN A 452 18.89 -32.22 27.14
N PRO A 453 19.29 -32.49 28.41
CA PRO A 453 18.65 -33.52 29.22
C PRO A 453 17.14 -33.30 29.41
N ILE A 454 16.69 -32.05 29.46
CA ILE A 454 15.26 -31.71 29.57
C ILE A 454 14.54 -32.05 28.25
N LEU A 455 15.14 -31.72 27.10
CA LEU A 455 14.60 -32.10 25.79
C LEU A 455 14.49 -33.62 25.65
N ASN A 456 15.51 -34.36 26.06
CA ASN A 456 15.51 -35.83 26.01
C ASN A 456 14.43 -36.42 26.95
N ARG A 457 14.23 -35.83 28.14
CA ARG A 457 13.17 -36.24 29.08
C ARG A 457 11.78 -35.99 28.52
N LEU A 458 11.58 -34.87 27.83
CA LEU A 458 10.30 -34.52 27.19
C LEU A 458 10.03 -35.36 25.93
N GLY A 459 11.07 -35.95 25.35
CA GLY A 459 11.01 -36.74 24.12
C GLY A 459 11.00 -35.85 22.88
N VAL A 460 12.12 -35.83 22.14
CA VAL A 460 12.28 -34.98 20.94
C VAL A 460 11.17 -35.26 19.91
N ASP A 461 10.84 -36.53 19.64
CA ASP A 461 9.76 -36.88 18.71
C ASP A 461 8.38 -36.38 19.19
N THR A 462 8.13 -36.39 20.50
CA THR A 462 6.90 -35.87 21.10
C THR A 462 6.81 -34.35 20.94
N LEU A 463 7.92 -33.64 21.18
CA LEU A 463 8.01 -32.19 20.98
C LEU A 463 7.75 -31.81 19.51
N LEU A 464 8.41 -32.51 18.57
CA LEU A 464 8.21 -32.28 17.13
C LEU A 464 6.78 -32.60 16.69
N GLY A 465 6.19 -33.69 17.19
CA GLY A 465 4.79 -34.04 16.94
C GLY A 465 3.83 -32.95 17.38
N ARG A 466 4.06 -32.34 18.55
CA ARG A 466 3.25 -31.19 19.02
C ARG A 466 3.43 -29.97 18.14
N MET A 467 4.67 -29.58 17.86
CA MET A 467 4.96 -28.44 16.98
C MET A 467 4.32 -28.58 15.60
N SER A 468 4.25 -29.80 15.05
CA SER A 468 3.57 -30.08 13.78
C SER A 468 2.06 -29.80 13.84
N ARG A 469 1.39 -30.11 14.96
CA ARG A 469 -0.08 -29.92 15.13
C ARG A 469 -0.51 -28.45 15.10
N LEU A 470 0.38 -27.52 15.43
CA LEU A 470 0.09 -26.09 15.33
C LEU A 470 -0.33 -25.67 13.91
N ARG A 471 0.21 -26.32 12.87
CA ARG A 471 -0.16 -26.04 11.47
C ARG A 471 -1.64 -26.30 11.16
N GLU A 472 -2.25 -27.22 11.90
CA GLU A 472 -3.62 -27.67 11.69
C GLU A 472 -4.62 -26.97 12.63
N ASP A 473 -4.14 -26.16 13.59
CA ASP A 473 -5.00 -25.39 14.50
C ASP A 473 -5.75 -24.30 13.72
N ASP A 474 -7.08 -24.24 13.87
CA ASP A 474 -7.94 -23.28 13.17
C ASP A 474 -7.52 -21.83 13.44
N ARG A 475 -7.08 -21.53 14.66
CA ARG A 475 -6.63 -20.18 15.06
C ARG A 475 -5.34 -19.77 14.35
N PHE A 476 -4.53 -20.73 13.90
CA PHE A 476 -3.26 -20.48 13.22
C PHE A 476 -3.38 -20.59 11.70
N LYS A 477 -4.06 -21.62 11.19
CA LYS A 477 -4.14 -21.93 9.76
C LYS A 477 -5.01 -20.95 8.96
N ASN A 478 -6.03 -20.37 9.61
CA ASN A 478 -6.97 -19.46 8.98
C ASN A 478 -6.42 -18.02 8.86
N VAL A 479 -5.26 -17.74 9.46
CA VAL A 479 -4.60 -16.44 9.36
C VAL A 479 -3.97 -16.28 7.98
N SER A 480 -4.35 -15.21 7.29
CA SER A 480 -3.82 -14.82 5.98
C SER A 480 -3.56 -13.31 5.93
N PRO A 481 -2.84 -12.78 4.94
CA PRO A 481 -2.64 -11.33 4.79
C PRO A 481 -3.96 -10.53 4.78
N GLU A 482 -5.05 -11.14 4.30
CA GLU A 482 -6.37 -10.52 4.15
C GLU A 482 -7.35 -10.92 5.26
N THR A 483 -6.96 -11.81 6.19
CA THR A 483 -7.87 -12.38 7.20
C THR A 483 -7.12 -12.62 8.49
N LEU A 484 -7.03 -11.57 9.31
CA LEU A 484 -6.40 -11.59 10.63
C LEU A 484 -7.42 -11.74 11.77
N VAL A 485 -8.61 -11.16 11.59
CA VAL A 485 -9.71 -11.24 12.57
C VAL A 485 -10.53 -12.48 12.30
N GLN A 486 -10.70 -13.29 13.35
CA GLN A 486 -11.51 -14.50 13.32
C GLN A 486 -12.80 -14.27 14.12
N HIS A 487 -13.83 -15.07 13.85
CA HIS A 487 -15.07 -14.98 14.59
C HIS A 487 -14.87 -15.52 16.01
N TYR A 488 -15.38 -14.80 17.01
CA TYR A 488 -15.39 -15.30 18.37
C TYR A 488 -16.31 -16.55 18.48
N PRO A 489 -15.96 -17.58 19.27
CA PRO A 489 -16.82 -18.75 19.40
C PRO A 489 -18.25 -18.40 19.84
N GLY A 490 -19.25 -18.89 19.09
CA GLY A 490 -20.66 -18.56 19.32
C GLY A 490 -21.16 -17.30 18.60
N SER A 491 -20.25 -16.46 18.09
CA SER A 491 -20.55 -15.37 17.18
C SER A 491 -20.51 -15.87 15.74
N GLY A 492 -21.70 -16.14 15.17
CA GLY A 492 -21.84 -16.52 13.76
C GLY A 492 -22.22 -15.34 12.86
N PRO A 493 -22.21 -15.52 11.52
CA PRO A 493 -22.60 -14.48 10.54
C PRO A 493 -24.05 -13.97 10.68
N GLN A 494 -24.87 -14.67 11.47
CA GLN A 494 -26.28 -14.38 11.72
C GLN A 494 -26.50 -13.47 12.96
N THR A 495 -25.44 -13.12 13.68
CA THR A 495 -25.51 -12.22 14.83
C THR A 495 -25.63 -10.76 14.38
N ILE A 496 -26.38 -9.94 15.13
CA ILE A 496 -26.66 -8.53 14.77
C ILE A 496 -25.36 -7.71 14.72
N VAL A 497 -24.43 -7.98 15.62
CA VAL A 497 -23.06 -7.43 15.60
C VAL A 497 -22.11 -8.62 15.77
N PRO A 498 -21.37 -9.02 14.71
CA PRO A 498 -20.43 -10.12 14.82
C PRO A 498 -19.26 -9.71 15.73
N GLU A 499 -19.05 -10.50 16.76
CA GLU A 499 -17.87 -10.42 17.63
C GLU A 499 -16.70 -11.18 17.02
N GLY A 500 -15.50 -10.64 17.18
CA GLY A 500 -14.26 -11.21 16.67
C GLY A 500 -13.15 -11.35 17.71
N GLU A 501 -12.06 -11.97 17.27
CA GLU A 501 -10.83 -12.15 18.03
C GLU A 501 -9.61 -12.19 17.09
N VAL A 502 -8.45 -11.83 17.64
CA VAL A 502 -7.16 -11.88 16.95
C VAL A 502 -6.20 -12.73 17.79
N TRP A 503 -5.57 -13.70 17.15
CA TRP A 503 -4.60 -14.61 17.76
C TRP A 503 -3.18 -14.37 17.24
N PHE A 504 -3.02 -14.13 15.94
CA PHE A 504 -1.73 -13.90 15.30
C PHE A 504 -1.85 -12.88 14.18
N ASP A 505 -0.76 -12.15 13.90
CA ASP A 505 -0.58 -11.46 12.64
C ASP A 505 -0.06 -12.43 11.57
N TRP A 506 -0.24 -12.08 10.29
CA TRP A 506 0.31 -12.87 9.18
C TRP A 506 1.82 -13.05 9.30
N ALA A 507 2.51 -12.01 9.78
CA ALA A 507 3.95 -12.01 9.70
C ALA A 507 4.62 -12.83 10.82
N PHE A 508 3.97 -13.08 11.97
CA PHE A 508 4.38 -14.17 12.86
C PHE A 508 4.11 -15.55 12.24
N VAL A 509 2.96 -15.75 11.59
CA VAL A 509 2.62 -17.03 10.96
C VAL A 509 3.63 -17.37 9.84
N ASP A 510 3.99 -16.40 9.02
CA ASP A 510 5.02 -16.52 7.99
C ASP A 510 6.41 -16.78 8.58
N PHE A 511 6.77 -16.03 9.63
CA PHE A 511 8.00 -16.26 10.39
C PHE A 511 8.09 -17.69 10.94
N TRP A 512 7.03 -18.19 11.57
CA TRP A 512 6.99 -19.54 12.13
C TRP A 512 7.09 -20.59 11.03
N LYS A 513 6.32 -20.45 9.94
CA LYS A 513 6.33 -21.40 8.80
C LYS A 513 7.70 -21.47 8.15
N SER A 514 8.32 -20.31 7.89
CA SER A 514 9.65 -20.19 7.26
C SER A 514 10.76 -20.81 8.11
N ASN A 515 10.60 -20.83 9.44
CA ASN A 515 11.65 -21.22 10.38
C ASN A 515 11.41 -22.55 11.10
N TYR A 516 10.28 -23.21 10.83
CA TYR A 516 9.90 -24.50 11.41
C TYR A 516 11.02 -25.55 11.33
N TYR A 517 11.64 -25.72 10.16
CA TYR A 517 12.66 -26.73 9.93
C TYR A 517 14.00 -26.41 10.61
N THR A 518 14.29 -25.13 10.85
CA THR A 518 15.47 -24.72 11.63
C THR A 518 15.32 -25.21 13.05
N ILE A 519 14.17 -24.95 13.68
CA ILE A 519 13.88 -25.40 15.05
C ILE A 519 13.76 -26.92 15.13
N GLN A 520 13.12 -27.57 14.16
CA GLN A 520 13.02 -29.02 14.10
C GLN A 520 14.41 -29.68 14.14
N ARG A 521 15.37 -29.19 13.36
CA ARG A 521 16.75 -29.70 13.35
C ARG A 521 17.48 -29.34 14.65
N GLY A 522 17.30 -28.11 15.14
CA GLY A 522 17.92 -27.61 16.36
C GLY A 522 17.61 -28.52 17.55
N LEU A 523 16.35 -28.92 17.75
CA LEU A 523 15.93 -29.78 18.87
C LEU A 523 16.59 -31.16 18.90
N SER A 524 17.03 -31.68 17.75
CA SER A 524 17.74 -32.98 17.65
C SER A 524 19.27 -32.85 17.66
N THR A 525 19.81 -31.63 17.69
CA THR A 525 21.25 -31.38 17.58
C THR A 525 21.94 -31.55 18.94
N ASP A 526 23.13 -32.16 18.96
CA ASP A 526 23.94 -32.32 20.18
C ASP A 526 24.35 -30.96 20.78
N PRO A 527 24.44 -30.81 22.11
CA PRO A 527 24.82 -29.56 22.76
C PRO A 527 26.16 -28.99 22.33
N ASN A 528 27.12 -29.85 22.01
CA ASN A 528 28.48 -29.48 21.62
C ASN A 528 28.62 -29.27 20.11
N GLN A 529 27.61 -29.67 19.33
CA GLN A 529 27.56 -29.40 17.91
C GLN A 529 26.86 -28.07 17.70
N LEU A 530 27.54 -27.12 17.07
CA LEU A 530 26.85 -25.99 16.49
C LEU A 530 25.95 -26.54 15.40
N ALA A 531 24.63 -26.35 15.52
CA ALA A 531 23.74 -26.49 14.38
C ALA A 531 24.35 -25.61 13.28
N SER A 532 24.56 -26.19 12.10
CA SER A 532 25.23 -25.51 11.00
C SER A 532 24.45 -24.23 10.68
N ALA A 533 24.98 -23.10 11.15
CA ALA A 533 24.53 -21.79 10.72
C ALA A 533 24.61 -21.80 9.19
N SER A 534 23.52 -21.43 8.53
CA SER A 534 23.42 -21.30 7.06
C SER A 534 23.56 -22.59 6.22
N GLY A 535 22.80 -23.64 6.56
CA GLY A 535 22.26 -24.52 5.51
C GLY A 535 20.92 -23.97 5.03
N PRO A 536 20.70 -23.67 3.73
CA PRO A 536 19.40 -23.24 3.24
C PRO A 536 18.32 -24.23 3.72
N SER A 537 17.17 -23.72 4.18
CA SER A 537 16.01 -24.59 4.52
C SER A 537 15.78 -25.55 3.35
N ALA A 538 15.29 -26.78 3.58
CA ALA A 538 15.05 -27.73 2.49
C ALA A 538 14.18 -27.11 1.38
N GLU A 539 13.25 -26.22 1.75
CA GLU A 539 12.44 -25.42 0.82
C GLU A 539 13.25 -24.33 0.13
N THR A 540 14.16 -23.63 0.83
CA THR A 540 15.06 -22.66 0.21
C THR A 540 16.09 -23.33 -0.69
N ALA A 541 16.54 -24.55 -0.38
CA ALA A 541 17.44 -25.34 -1.20
C ALA A 541 16.72 -25.86 -2.46
N MET A 542 15.47 -26.30 -2.32
CA MET A 542 14.62 -26.67 -3.46
C MET A 542 14.22 -25.45 -4.29
N LEU A 543 13.97 -24.30 -3.67
CA LEU A 543 13.68 -23.04 -4.35
C LEU A 543 14.93 -22.49 -5.03
N ILE A 544 16.10 -22.53 -4.39
CA ILE A 544 17.38 -22.17 -5.01
C ILE A 544 17.69 -23.11 -6.17
N ALA A 545 17.44 -24.42 -6.03
CA ALA A 545 17.61 -25.38 -7.12
C ALA A 545 16.63 -25.09 -8.28
N SER A 546 15.36 -24.82 -7.96
CA SER A 546 14.33 -24.46 -8.94
C SER A 546 14.63 -23.12 -9.62
N LEU A 547 15.09 -22.11 -8.87
CA LEU A 547 15.49 -20.81 -9.39
C LEU A 547 16.78 -20.92 -10.20
N GLN A 548 17.74 -21.75 -9.81
CA GLN A 548 18.94 -22.03 -10.60
C GLN A 548 18.60 -22.77 -11.89
N ASP A 549 17.65 -23.70 -11.87
CA ASP A 549 17.15 -24.37 -13.07
C ASP A 549 16.36 -23.42 -13.97
N THR A 550 15.54 -22.54 -13.39
CA THR A 550 14.85 -21.48 -14.13
C THR A 550 15.85 -20.50 -14.73
N LEU A 551 16.89 -20.10 -13.98
CA LEU A 551 17.93 -19.20 -14.46
C LEU A 551 18.78 -19.86 -15.56
N ARG A 552 19.06 -21.16 -15.46
CA ARG A 552 19.69 -21.95 -16.52
C ARG A 552 18.80 -22.01 -17.76
N SER A 553 17.51 -22.29 -17.61
CA SER A 553 16.54 -22.33 -18.71
C SER A 553 16.40 -20.96 -19.37
N GLN A 554 16.27 -19.89 -18.59
CA GLN A 554 16.19 -18.51 -19.10
C GLN A 554 17.51 -18.07 -19.74
N SER A 555 18.66 -18.49 -19.20
CA SER A 555 19.96 -18.20 -19.82
C SER A 555 20.11 -18.91 -21.17
N GLN A 556 19.64 -20.16 -21.25
CA GLN A 556 19.60 -20.93 -22.49
C GLN A 556 18.64 -20.29 -23.51
N GLU A 557 17.45 -19.87 -23.07
CA GLU A 557 16.47 -19.19 -23.92
C GLU A 557 16.96 -17.81 -24.39
N ILE A 558 17.64 -17.04 -23.53
CA ILE A 558 18.31 -15.80 -23.91
C ILE A 558 19.40 -16.06 -24.95
N GLU A 559 20.17 -17.14 -24.80
CA GLU A 559 21.22 -17.51 -25.74
C GLU A 559 20.62 -17.97 -27.09
N ASP A 560 19.53 -18.71 -27.07
CA ASP A 560 18.80 -19.15 -28.26
C ASP A 560 18.09 -17.98 -28.97
N LEU A 561 17.46 -17.08 -28.22
CA LEU A 561 16.90 -15.83 -28.75
C LEU A 561 17.99 -14.94 -29.32
N ARG A 562 19.16 -14.84 -28.68
CA ARG A 562 20.31 -14.12 -29.24
C ARG A 562 20.79 -14.77 -30.53
N LYS A 563 20.86 -16.10 -30.61
CA LYS A 563 21.19 -16.82 -31.86
C LYS A 563 20.13 -16.58 -32.94
N GLN A 564 18.85 -16.59 -32.60
CA GLN A 564 17.76 -16.30 -33.53
C GLN A 564 17.81 -14.84 -34.00
N LEU A 565 18.10 -13.89 -33.12
CA LEU A 565 18.24 -12.48 -33.44
C LEU A 565 19.48 -12.23 -34.30
N GLN A 566 20.57 -12.96 -34.06
CA GLN A 566 21.77 -12.94 -34.89
C GLN A 566 21.54 -13.62 -36.25
N GLN A 567 20.74 -14.69 -36.32
CA GLN A 567 20.30 -15.31 -37.57
C GLN A 567 19.32 -14.41 -38.35
N GLN A 568 18.40 -13.72 -37.67
CA GLN A 568 17.51 -12.73 -38.28
C GLN A 568 18.30 -11.52 -38.76
N GLN A 569 19.29 -11.04 -38.00
CA GLN A 569 20.19 -9.98 -38.44
C GLN A 569 21.04 -10.43 -39.64
N GLN A 570 21.53 -11.68 -39.66
CA GLN A 570 22.22 -12.23 -40.83
C GLN A 570 21.29 -12.49 -42.03
N GLN A 571 20.01 -12.78 -41.80
CA GLN A 571 18.99 -12.86 -42.85
C GLN A 571 18.60 -11.46 -43.37
N GLN A 572 18.59 -10.43 -42.52
CA GLN A 572 18.42 -9.02 -42.91
C GLN A 572 19.69 -8.45 -43.57
N GLN A 573 20.87 -8.98 -43.28
CA GLN A 573 22.15 -8.59 -43.89
C GLN A 573 22.54 -9.45 -45.11
N LYS A 574 21.71 -10.43 -45.52
CA LYS A 574 21.89 -11.05 -46.84
C LYS A 574 21.45 -10.00 -47.88
N PRO A 575 22.34 -9.52 -48.76
CA PRO A 575 21.98 -8.56 -49.79
C PRO A 575 21.10 -9.31 -50.81
N VAL A 576 19.79 -9.24 -50.62
CA VAL A 576 18.81 -9.66 -51.62
C VAL A 576 18.86 -8.59 -52.70
N ALA A 577 19.54 -8.88 -53.82
CA ALA A 577 19.33 -8.49 -55.23
C ALA A 577 18.76 -7.09 -55.63
N ASN A 578 18.44 -6.22 -54.69
CA ASN A 578 17.65 -5.02 -54.87
C ASN A 578 18.52 -3.76 -54.78
N GLU A 579 19.79 -3.81 -54.38
CA GLU A 579 20.65 -2.62 -54.38
C GLU A 579 20.97 -2.15 -55.80
N ASP A 580 21.22 -3.08 -56.73
CA ASP A 580 21.39 -2.75 -58.16
C ASP A 580 20.08 -2.26 -58.78
N GLU A 581 18.95 -2.85 -58.41
CA GLU A 581 17.62 -2.44 -58.88
C GLU A 581 17.20 -1.08 -58.31
N ILE A 582 17.49 -0.80 -57.03
CA ILE A 582 17.24 0.49 -56.37
C ILE A 582 18.19 1.57 -56.89
N SER A 583 19.44 1.23 -57.19
CA SER A 583 20.41 2.12 -57.84
C SER A 583 19.98 2.47 -59.27
N ALA A 584 19.55 1.47 -60.05
CA ALA A 584 19.03 1.65 -61.40
C ALA A 584 17.73 2.47 -61.41
N LEU A 585 16.80 2.19 -60.48
CA LEU A 585 15.56 2.94 -60.33
C LEU A 585 15.81 4.38 -59.85
N LYS A 586 16.76 4.62 -58.94
CA LYS A 586 17.15 5.99 -58.55
C LYS A 586 17.76 6.76 -59.72
N SER A 587 18.60 6.11 -60.52
CA SER A 587 19.17 6.69 -61.74
C SER A 587 18.07 7.04 -62.76
N GLN A 588 17.11 6.14 -62.98
CA GLN A 588 15.94 6.41 -63.83
C GLN A 588 15.05 7.52 -63.30
N VAL A 589 14.80 7.59 -61.99
CA VAL A 589 14.01 8.67 -61.37
C VAL A 589 14.73 10.01 -61.51
N SER A 590 16.05 10.05 -61.41
CA SER A 590 16.86 11.24 -61.66
C SER A 590 16.81 11.68 -63.12
N SER A 591 16.95 10.75 -64.07
CA SER A 591 16.92 11.08 -65.50
C SER A 591 15.53 11.50 -65.95
N LEU A 592 14.47 10.84 -65.46
CA LEU A 592 13.08 11.21 -65.74
C LEU A 592 12.73 12.58 -65.15
N LYS A 593 13.24 12.93 -63.96
CA LYS A 593 13.07 14.29 -63.41
C LYS A 593 13.73 15.36 -64.27
N LEU A 594 14.95 15.12 -64.75
CA LEU A 594 15.64 16.05 -65.64
C LEU A 594 14.95 16.16 -67.01
N ALA A 595 14.46 15.05 -67.56
CA ALA A 595 13.70 15.05 -68.79
C ALA A 595 12.34 15.77 -68.65
N LEU A 596 11.67 15.62 -67.50
CA LEU A 596 10.43 16.33 -67.20
C LEU A 596 10.67 17.84 -67.09
N GLN A 597 11.74 18.27 -66.41
CA GLN A 597 12.12 19.69 -66.34
C GLN A 597 12.47 20.27 -67.71
N ALA A 598 13.23 19.53 -68.52
CA ALA A 598 13.56 19.96 -69.88
C ALA A 598 12.32 20.01 -70.80
N SER A 599 11.37 19.08 -70.61
CA SER A 599 10.10 19.09 -71.33
C SER A 599 9.23 20.28 -70.91
N ASP A 600 9.15 20.59 -69.62
CA ASP A 600 8.41 21.74 -69.10
C ASP A 600 9.01 23.08 -69.59
N GLU A 601 10.33 23.19 -69.65
CA GLU A 601 11.01 24.37 -70.21
C GLU A 601 10.73 24.51 -71.72
N LYS A 602 10.80 23.41 -72.47
CA LYS A 602 10.50 23.40 -73.90
C LYS A 602 9.02 23.69 -74.20
N GLN A 603 8.12 23.25 -73.33
CA GLN A 603 6.69 23.53 -73.45
C GLN A 603 6.41 25.01 -73.19
N LYS A 604 7.06 25.63 -72.20
CA LYS A 604 7.00 27.08 -71.98
C LYS A 604 7.60 27.89 -73.12
N GLU A 605 8.68 27.40 -73.73
CA GLU A 605 9.30 28.04 -74.89
C GLU A 605 8.39 27.97 -76.12
N MET A 606 7.84 26.79 -76.45
CA MET A 606 6.83 26.67 -77.52
C MET A 606 5.59 27.52 -77.26
N GLU A 607 5.12 27.63 -76.02
CA GLU A 607 3.97 28.46 -75.69
C GLU A 607 4.27 29.96 -75.86
N ARG A 608 5.52 30.38 -75.65
CA ARG A 608 5.98 31.74 -75.93
C ARG A 608 6.06 32.00 -77.42
N GLU A 609 6.64 31.09 -78.20
CA GLU A 609 6.71 31.17 -79.66
C GLU A 609 5.31 31.15 -80.29
N ARG A 610 4.39 30.34 -79.77
CA ARG A 610 2.99 30.32 -80.23
C ARG A 610 2.30 31.66 -80.00
N LYS A 611 2.50 32.30 -78.85
CA LYS A 611 1.98 33.65 -78.57
C LYS A 611 2.59 34.71 -79.48
N GLU A 612 3.87 34.57 -79.80
CA GLU A 612 4.58 35.50 -80.70
C GLU A 612 4.09 35.33 -82.15
N ALA A 613 3.90 34.08 -82.60
CA ALA A 613 3.30 33.75 -83.90
C ALA A 613 1.82 34.16 -84.00
N GLU A 614 1.01 33.96 -82.95
CA GLU A 614 -0.37 34.46 -82.87
C GLU A 614 -0.40 35.98 -83.04
N LYS A 615 0.55 36.71 -82.41
CA LYS A 615 0.67 38.16 -82.54
C LYS A 615 1.13 38.60 -83.94
N GLU A 616 2.09 37.91 -84.55
CA GLU A 616 2.49 38.15 -85.93
C GLU A 616 1.34 37.86 -86.91
N GLN A 617 0.52 36.86 -86.62
CA GLN A 617 -0.66 36.50 -87.43
C GLN A 617 -1.78 37.55 -87.28
N GLU A 618 -1.97 38.12 -86.09
CA GLU A 618 -2.83 39.31 -85.87
C GLU A 618 -2.30 40.53 -86.63
N ASP A 619 -1.00 40.81 -86.58
CA ASP A 619 -0.38 41.92 -87.30
C ASP A 619 -0.48 41.73 -88.84
N LEU A 620 -0.34 40.49 -89.32
CA LEU A 620 -0.53 40.13 -90.72
C LEU A 620 -2.00 40.26 -91.15
N LEU A 621 -2.96 39.94 -90.29
CA LEU A 621 -4.39 40.16 -90.56
C LEU A 621 -4.70 41.66 -90.69
N VAL A 622 -4.10 42.51 -89.84
CA VAL A 622 -4.21 43.97 -89.95
C VAL A 622 -3.60 44.46 -91.27
N LEU A 623 -2.42 43.97 -91.65
CA LEU A 623 -1.80 44.29 -92.94
C LEU A 623 -2.60 43.77 -94.13
N LEU A 624 -3.22 42.60 -94.02
CA LEU A 624 -4.09 42.04 -95.04
C LEU A 624 -5.33 42.91 -95.22
N ASP A 625 -5.93 43.40 -94.13
CA ASP A 625 -7.03 44.37 -94.17
C ASP A 625 -6.60 45.70 -94.82
N GLU A 626 -5.41 46.21 -94.50
CA GLU A 626 -4.87 47.41 -95.13
C GLU A 626 -4.61 47.23 -96.63
N VAL A 627 -4.05 46.09 -97.04
CA VAL A 627 -3.80 45.72 -98.43
C VAL A 627 -5.10 45.49 -99.16
N THR A 628 -6.10 44.84 -98.56
CA THR A 628 -7.42 44.60 -99.15
C THR A 628 -8.18 45.92 -99.31
N ALA A 629 -8.09 46.83 -98.33
CA ALA A 629 -8.61 48.20 -98.43
C ALA A 629 -7.88 49.03 -99.50
N LYS A 630 -6.57 48.85 -99.67
CA LYS A 630 -5.78 49.48 -100.74
C LYS A 630 -6.13 48.90 -102.11
N ARG A 631 -6.29 47.58 -102.23
CA ARG A 631 -6.72 46.87 -103.46
C ARG A 631 -8.13 47.29 -103.84
N LYS A 632 -9.05 47.47 -102.87
CA LYS A 632 -10.40 48.01 -103.09
C LYS A 632 -10.36 49.47 -103.57
N ARG A 633 -9.48 50.30 -103.01
CA ARG A 633 -9.23 51.69 -103.49
C ARG A 633 -8.63 51.72 -104.90
N ASP A 634 -7.65 50.88 -105.21
CA ASP A 634 -6.99 50.84 -106.51
C ASP A 634 -7.87 50.20 -107.59
N LYS A 635 -8.70 49.19 -107.25
CA LYS A 635 -9.76 48.65 -108.12
C LYS A 635 -10.84 49.71 -108.39
N GLY A 636 -11.15 50.57 -107.42
CA GLY A 636 -11.98 51.76 -107.61
C GLY A 636 -11.37 52.77 -108.59
N LYS A 637 -10.08 53.09 -108.43
CA LYS A 637 -9.35 53.99 -109.35
C LYS A 637 -9.20 53.44 -110.77
N MET A 638 -9.01 52.12 -110.93
CA MET A 638 -8.98 51.48 -112.25
C MET A 638 -10.37 51.48 -112.93
N ARG A 639 -11.45 51.44 -112.15
CA ARG A 639 -12.83 51.57 -112.65
C ARG A 639 -13.14 52.99 -113.15
N GLU A 640 -12.58 54.02 -112.51
CA GLU A 640 -12.69 55.43 -112.95
C GLU A 640 -11.80 55.75 -114.17
N ALA A 641 -10.73 54.97 -114.41
CA ALA A 641 -9.77 55.18 -115.51
C ALA A 641 -10.09 54.42 -116.82
N GLY A 642 -11.20 53.69 -116.91
CA GLY A 642 -11.67 53.10 -118.18
C GLY A 642 -10.94 51.84 -118.67
N LEU A 643 -10.22 51.13 -117.80
CA LEU A 643 -9.59 49.83 -118.09
C LEU A 643 -10.40 48.71 -117.44
N GLY A 644 -11.24 48.01 -118.22
CA GLY A 644 -12.05 46.89 -117.75
C GLY A 644 -11.88 45.66 -118.61
N ALA A 645 -11.44 44.56 -117.98
CA ALA A 645 -11.93 43.20 -118.22
C ALA A 645 -11.25 42.26 -117.21
N GLU A 646 -12.06 41.46 -116.54
CA GLU A 646 -11.71 40.32 -115.67
C GLU A 646 -11.08 40.65 -114.31
N VAL A 647 -11.95 40.88 -113.32
CA VAL A 647 -11.66 40.42 -111.96
C VAL A 647 -12.86 39.61 -111.49
N SER A 648 -12.67 38.30 -111.46
CA SER A 648 -13.65 37.29 -111.09
C SER A 648 -14.20 37.51 -109.67
N GLU A 649 -15.48 37.24 -109.54
CA GLU A 649 -16.21 37.01 -108.29
C GLU A 649 -16.05 35.52 -107.90
N ASP A 650 -16.01 35.31 -106.58
CA ASP A 650 -16.45 34.14 -105.81
C ASP A 650 -15.71 32.79 -105.90
N GLU A 651 -15.17 32.37 -104.75
CA GLU A 651 -15.27 31.02 -104.12
C GLU A 651 -15.18 31.31 -102.58
N VAL A 652 -16.15 31.07 -101.67
CA VAL A 652 -17.17 30.00 -101.48
C VAL A 652 -16.43 28.66 -101.42
N ASP A 653 -16.44 27.80 -100.40
CA ASP A 653 -17.21 27.55 -99.19
C ASP A 653 -16.40 26.47 -98.39
N GLU A 654 -17.05 25.89 -97.37
CA GLU A 654 -16.84 24.54 -96.81
C GLU A 654 -15.81 24.42 -95.67
N GLU A 655 -16.26 24.30 -94.41
CA GLU A 655 -17.09 23.27 -93.74
C GLU A 655 -16.28 22.08 -93.20
N ASP A 656 -16.74 21.65 -92.03
CA ASP A 656 -16.54 20.37 -91.35
C ASP A 656 -15.16 20.10 -90.72
N GLY A 657 -15.07 19.62 -89.48
CA GLY A 657 -16.08 19.00 -88.63
C GLY A 657 -15.39 17.93 -87.77
N GLU A 658 -15.90 17.74 -86.56
CA GLU A 658 -15.89 16.49 -85.77
C GLU A 658 -14.52 15.89 -85.37
N ASP A 659 -14.19 15.83 -84.07
CA ASP A 659 -14.67 14.91 -83.03
C ASP A 659 -13.65 13.80 -82.77
N GLY A 660 -13.49 13.43 -81.49
CA GLY A 660 -13.17 12.05 -81.11
C GLY A 660 -11.74 11.76 -80.65
N ASP A 661 -11.60 11.72 -79.32
CA ASP A 661 -10.93 10.70 -78.50
C ASP A 661 -9.56 10.13 -78.93
N ASP A 662 -8.53 10.44 -78.14
CA ASP A 662 -7.97 9.53 -77.13
C ASP A 662 -7.08 10.29 -76.12
#